data_AF-A0A7X0AXP9-F1
#
_entry.id   AF-A0A7X0AXP9-F1
#
_cell.length_a   1.000
_cell.length_b   1.000
_cell.length_c   1.000
_cell.angle_alpha   90.00
_cell.angle_beta   90.00
_cell.angle_gamma   90.00
#
_symmetry.space_group_name_H-M   'P 1'
#
loop_
_entity.id
_entity.type
_entity.pdbx_description
1 polymer ?
#
loop_
_entity_poly.entity_id
_entity_poly.type
_entity_poly.pdbx_seq_one_letter_code
_entity_poly.pdbx_strand_id
1 'polypeptide(L)'
;MMITILRQAAKGVRRTRSDVLLTFAGMIVGLTASLLMALLVRDQVTYGHAFPHHERTYLLSGTLSAPGEALTPLWSTPARFAELMPTEIPGVEAVARLNESGMEILRREDAAFREMIAWADPSLFEVLPVPVVAGDPVAALTAPDGLVLTQSLATKLLRPGPPLGQVVRMRGLTFRVMAVLADQLQHGPLRDFAAFFPNGSALSPLRQGDDANRVSTATPSTFQQVYTYFRMRAGISTPATDAALAAFLTRQMPADDRARVTLRALRVDRIQLDPELNGNRRAQLFVMLAIASLTLAIPCINFVTLATARASRRRIEVGIAKMGGAHQHHLTAQFVLESILLVGLAMVAAISLTELVLPAVNGTLGIRMTLDLTAPDVMAIILGLVLVVGVLAGLYPALVLAAHRPAAVLKGGGATVDHSTAIRQGLVVGQFMLLIPLLSVTLAVHRQQDLLTHARLSYDPSQVVVVEGVCRPGIRDRLAAVPGVRTASCAGMETLMPEGVPIVASAPGGVEKTISTMRVDASFLLLFGIPPLAGRLFDAEHSRETADTILLNETAARGLGWSRPETAVGQTIRVSVAGESGSPAQVVGIIPDFSMGSLEDKVPPMLFQIRGAQLEAQESGLIYLKLAGGDPHAALAGIDAALRADDPGIPVSRFFFDEHLAMLTRVIRTETQIFTLFSVVNLLMACAGIYGLSAFTAERRTKEIGVRKVYGASVTDIVRLLLWQFAKPVLLAGMLVWIPTYLGLRRWLEGFATHVEVGPLSLLAATALALVIAGLTVAGQSMWVARAKPIRALRYE
;
A
#
# COMPACT_ATOMS: atom_id res chain seq x y z
N MET A 1 -45.22 5.34 -19.36
CA MET A 1 -43.97 5.92 -19.92
C MET A 1 -42.75 5.04 -19.66
N MET A 2 -42.39 4.75 -18.40
CA MET A 2 -41.25 3.89 -18.03
C MET A 2 -41.33 2.45 -18.59
N ILE A 3 -42.53 1.86 -18.59
CA ILE A 3 -42.81 0.54 -19.20
C ILE A 3 -42.68 0.57 -20.73
N THR A 4 -43.01 1.70 -21.36
CA THR A 4 -42.89 1.91 -22.81
C THR A 4 -41.43 2.03 -23.22
N ILE A 5 -40.62 2.73 -22.40
CA ILE A 5 -39.16 2.84 -22.53
C ILE A 5 -38.51 1.46 -22.35
N LEU A 6 -38.88 0.72 -21.31
CA LEU A 6 -38.42 -0.67 -21.07
C LEU A 6 -38.79 -1.62 -22.21
N ARG A 7 -40.01 -1.51 -22.77
CA ARG A 7 -40.45 -2.30 -23.93
C ARG A 7 -39.72 -1.92 -25.22
N GLN A 8 -39.41 -0.65 -25.44
CA GLN A 8 -38.65 -0.20 -26.61
C GLN A 8 -37.17 -0.60 -26.51
N ALA A 9 -36.55 -0.48 -25.34
CA ALA A 9 -35.21 -1.00 -25.06
C ALA A 9 -35.16 -2.52 -25.29
N ALA A 10 -36.13 -3.28 -24.78
CA ALA A 10 -36.21 -4.73 -24.96
C ALA A 10 -36.43 -5.17 -26.42
N LYS A 11 -37.20 -4.41 -27.22
CA LYS A 11 -37.38 -4.68 -28.66
C LYS A 11 -36.13 -4.35 -29.47
N GLY A 12 -35.39 -3.28 -29.14
CA GLY A 12 -34.12 -2.92 -29.78
C GLY A 12 -33.02 -3.98 -29.56
N VAL A 13 -33.02 -4.62 -28.39
CA VAL A 13 -32.06 -5.68 -28.01
C VAL A 13 -32.20 -6.93 -28.89
N ARG A 14 -33.39 -7.30 -29.40
CA ARG A 14 -33.57 -8.55 -30.17
C ARG A 14 -32.79 -8.59 -31.51
N ARG A 15 -32.44 -7.46 -32.11
CA ARG A 15 -31.72 -7.37 -33.40
C ARG A 15 -30.25 -6.90 -33.26
N THR A 16 -29.82 -6.49 -32.05
CA THR A 16 -28.46 -5.96 -31.73
C THR A 16 -27.82 -6.64 -30.50
N ARG A 17 -28.21 -7.90 -30.21
CA ARG A 17 -27.87 -8.60 -28.95
C ARG A 17 -26.38 -8.62 -28.58
N SER A 18 -25.48 -8.78 -29.55
CA SER A 18 -24.04 -8.89 -29.30
C SER A 18 -23.41 -7.60 -28.78
N ASP A 19 -23.75 -6.46 -29.39
CA ASP A 19 -23.12 -5.17 -29.07
C ASP A 19 -23.60 -4.63 -27.72
N VAL A 20 -24.88 -4.82 -27.41
CA VAL A 20 -25.46 -4.45 -26.11
C VAL A 20 -24.86 -5.33 -25.01
N LEU A 21 -24.77 -6.64 -25.24
CA LEU A 21 -24.20 -7.57 -24.26
C LEU A 21 -22.72 -7.29 -24.00
N LEU A 22 -21.94 -7.01 -25.05
CA LEU A 22 -20.53 -6.65 -24.93
C LEU A 22 -20.35 -5.32 -24.17
N THR A 23 -21.17 -4.32 -24.50
CA THR A 23 -21.17 -3.03 -23.81
C THR A 23 -21.55 -3.20 -22.34
N PHE A 24 -22.55 -4.03 -22.05
CA PHE A 24 -23.05 -4.29 -20.70
C PHE A 24 -22.03 -5.07 -19.86
N ALA A 25 -21.45 -6.15 -20.41
CA ALA A 25 -20.39 -6.92 -19.77
C ALA A 25 -19.14 -6.08 -19.51
N GLY A 26 -18.73 -5.26 -20.49
CA GLY A 26 -17.68 -4.28 -20.30
C GLY A 26 -18.02 -3.31 -19.17
N MET A 27 -19.23 -2.75 -19.14
CA MET A 27 -19.62 -1.84 -18.08
C MET A 27 -19.62 -2.50 -16.69
N ILE A 28 -20.07 -3.75 -16.56
CA ILE A 28 -20.00 -4.51 -15.29
C ILE A 28 -18.56 -4.61 -14.82
N VAL A 29 -17.64 -5.08 -15.67
CA VAL A 29 -16.23 -5.27 -15.30
C VAL A 29 -15.57 -3.94 -14.93
N GLY A 30 -15.87 -2.87 -15.68
CA GLY A 30 -15.32 -1.54 -15.44
C GLY A 30 -15.81 -0.92 -14.14
N LEU A 31 -17.13 -0.96 -13.91
CA LEU A 31 -17.72 -0.46 -12.68
C LEU A 31 -17.26 -1.27 -11.47
N THR A 32 -17.10 -2.59 -11.60
CA THR A 32 -16.54 -3.45 -10.53
C THR A 32 -15.12 -3.00 -10.19
N ALA A 33 -14.27 -2.85 -11.21
CA ALA A 33 -12.89 -2.41 -11.03
C ALA A 33 -12.80 -1.00 -10.42
N SER A 34 -13.61 -0.06 -10.91
CA SER A 34 -13.67 1.30 -10.37
C SER A 34 -14.24 1.36 -8.95
N LEU A 35 -15.20 0.52 -8.61
CA LEU A 35 -15.75 0.43 -7.26
C LEU A 35 -14.71 -0.14 -6.28
N LEU A 36 -13.99 -1.21 -6.65
CA LEU A 36 -12.89 -1.75 -5.85
C LEU A 36 -11.79 -0.70 -5.60
N MET A 37 -11.40 0.06 -6.62
CA MET A 37 -10.45 1.17 -6.45
C MET A 37 -10.99 2.29 -5.56
N ALA A 38 -12.27 2.64 -5.70
CA ALA A 38 -12.89 3.65 -4.86
C ALA A 38 -12.93 3.22 -3.39
N LEU A 39 -13.18 1.94 -3.11
CA LEU A 39 -13.11 1.39 -1.74
C LEU A 39 -11.69 1.43 -1.18
N LEU A 40 -10.68 1.12 -2.00
CA LEU A 40 -9.27 1.20 -1.60
C LEU A 40 -8.85 2.64 -1.30
N VAL A 41 -9.20 3.60 -2.16
CA VAL A 41 -8.91 5.02 -1.92
C VAL A 41 -9.68 5.53 -0.70
N ARG A 42 -10.94 5.11 -0.53
CA ARG A 42 -11.76 5.45 0.64
C ARG A 42 -11.10 4.99 1.93
N ASP A 43 -10.62 3.75 2.01
CA ASP A 43 -9.92 3.22 3.19
C ASP A 43 -8.74 4.12 3.61
N GLN A 44 -7.95 4.60 2.64
CA GLN A 44 -6.81 5.47 2.92
C GLN A 44 -7.20 6.90 3.34
N VAL A 45 -8.28 7.46 2.76
CA VAL A 45 -8.72 8.85 3.04
C VAL A 45 -9.58 8.93 4.31
N THR A 46 -10.33 7.87 4.61
CA THR A 46 -11.20 7.80 5.80
C THR A 46 -10.48 7.23 7.03
N TYR A 47 -9.17 7.00 6.94
CA TYR A 47 -8.35 6.56 8.06
C TYR A 47 -8.53 7.49 9.26
N GLY A 48 -8.84 6.92 10.44
CA GLY A 48 -9.00 7.68 11.68
C GLY A 48 -10.33 8.44 11.82
N HIS A 49 -11.15 8.56 10.77
CA HIS A 49 -12.44 9.26 10.84
C HIS A 49 -13.49 8.54 11.70
N ALA A 50 -13.33 7.23 11.92
CA ALA A 50 -14.22 6.43 12.77
C ALA A 50 -14.14 6.85 14.25
N PHE A 51 -13.05 7.49 14.68
CA PHE A 51 -12.89 7.94 16.06
C PHE A 51 -13.66 9.24 16.31
N PRO A 52 -14.50 9.30 17.36
CA PRO A 52 -15.10 10.55 17.79
C PRO A 52 -14.02 11.59 18.09
N HIS A 53 -14.27 12.86 17.72
CA HIS A 53 -13.34 13.97 17.95
C HIS A 53 -11.96 13.82 17.27
N HIS A 54 -11.83 13.02 16.20
CA HIS A 54 -10.59 12.86 15.44
C HIS A 54 -9.95 14.19 15.00
N GLU A 55 -10.75 15.23 14.72
CA GLU A 55 -10.24 16.55 14.30
C GLU A 55 -9.42 17.29 15.36
N ARG A 56 -9.57 16.91 16.63
CA ARG A 56 -8.89 17.50 17.80
C ARG A 56 -8.16 16.45 18.64
N THR A 57 -7.97 15.26 18.10
CA THR A 57 -7.22 14.16 18.71
C THR A 57 -5.95 13.96 17.89
N TYR A 58 -4.82 13.91 18.58
CA TYR A 58 -3.50 13.99 17.98
C TYR A 58 -2.62 12.85 18.50
N LEU A 59 -1.78 12.32 17.61
CA LEU A 59 -0.56 11.61 17.97
C LEU A 59 0.55 12.66 18.15
N LEU A 60 1.22 12.63 19.29
CA LEU A 60 2.43 13.41 19.51
C LEU A 60 3.58 12.77 18.74
N SER A 61 4.10 13.47 17.73
CA SER A 61 5.23 13.03 16.92
C SER A 61 6.42 13.95 17.18
N GLY A 62 7.62 13.37 17.15
CA GLY A 62 8.87 14.13 17.15
C GLY A 62 9.51 14.16 15.77
N THR A 63 10.52 15.00 15.60
CA THR A 63 11.54 14.81 14.55
C THR A 63 12.92 14.97 15.15
N LEU A 64 13.90 14.24 14.61
CA LEU A 64 15.32 14.33 14.95
C LEU A 64 16.11 14.78 13.74
N SER A 65 17.01 15.73 13.91
CA SER A 65 17.93 16.13 12.85
C SER A 65 19.22 16.69 13.44
N ALA A 66 20.36 16.30 12.86
CA ALA A 66 21.58 17.05 13.06
C ALA A 66 21.47 18.44 12.40
N PRO A 67 22.17 19.47 12.91
CA PRO A 67 22.08 20.82 12.35
C PRO A 67 22.36 20.85 10.83
N GLY A 68 21.39 21.32 10.04
CA GLY A 68 21.49 21.42 8.58
C GLY A 68 21.07 20.17 7.80
N GLU A 69 20.57 19.12 8.47
CA GLU A 69 20.07 17.90 7.83
C GLU A 69 18.54 17.88 7.66
N ALA A 70 18.08 16.94 6.84
CA ALA A 70 16.66 16.63 6.73
C ALA A 70 16.11 16.07 8.04
N LEU A 71 14.86 16.42 8.36
CA LEU A 71 14.16 15.93 9.55
C LEU A 71 13.91 14.42 9.43
N THR A 72 14.36 13.66 10.43
CA THR A 72 14.04 12.25 10.60
C THR A 72 12.80 12.14 11.49
N PRO A 73 11.70 11.57 11.00
CA PRO A 73 10.46 11.47 11.78
C PRO A 73 10.63 10.52 12.98
N LEU A 74 9.99 10.86 14.09
CA LEU A 74 9.89 10.01 15.27
C LEU A 74 8.41 9.74 15.57
N TRP A 75 8.04 8.46 15.49
CA TRP A 75 6.67 7.97 15.73
C TRP A 75 6.27 7.99 17.21
N SER A 76 7.24 7.91 18.10
CA SER A 76 7.05 7.77 19.53
C SER A 76 7.91 8.76 20.31
N THR A 77 7.43 9.12 21.49
CA THR A 77 7.97 10.19 22.35
C THR A 77 8.35 9.66 23.72
N PRO A 78 9.11 10.45 24.51
CA PRO A 78 9.42 10.09 25.89
C PRO A 78 8.14 9.87 26.70
N ALA A 79 8.07 8.77 27.47
CA ALA A 79 6.88 8.40 28.23
C ALA A 79 6.47 9.46 29.27
N ARG A 80 7.46 10.21 29.78
CA ARG A 80 7.27 11.31 30.74
C ARG A 80 6.46 12.48 30.16
N PHE A 81 6.48 12.70 28.85
CA PHE A 81 5.72 13.80 28.25
C PHE A 81 4.23 13.66 28.49
N ALA A 82 3.69 12.44 28.39
CA ALA A 82 2.27 12.20 28.60
C ALA A 82 1.78 12.60 30.01
N GLU A 83 2.62 12.42 31.04
CA GLU A 83 2.30 12.78 32.44
C GLU A 83 2.26 14.30 32.64
N LEU A 84 3.14 15.04 31.96
CA LEU A 84 3.30 16.49 32.13
C LEU A 84 2.36 17.32 31.23
N MET A 85 1.92 16.75 30.10
CA MET A 85 1.09 17.46 29.13
C MET A 85 -0.21 18.04 29.72
N PRO A 86 -1.00 17.32 30.55
CA PRO A 86 -2.24 17.86 31.12
C PRO A 86 -2.05 19.11 32.00
N THR A 87 -0.89 19.23 32.66
CA THR A 87 -0.60 20.34 33.58
C THR A 87 0.17 21.47 32.91
N GLU A 88 1.04 21.16 31.95
CA GLU A 88 1.93 22.14 31.32
C GLU A 88 1.47 22.67 29.96
N ILE A 89 0.50 22.00 29.30
CA ILE A 89 -0.02 22.42 28.00
C ILE A 89 -1.48 22.86 28.17
N PRO A 90 -1.75 24.18 28.13
CA PRO A 90 -3.10 24.69 28.24
C PRO A 90 -4.02 24.11 27.16
N GLY A 91 -5.17 23.58 27.58
CA GLY A 91 -6.20 23.09 26.66
C GLY A 91 -6.10 21.61 26.31
N VAL A 92 -5.13 20.87 26.84
CA VAL A 92 -5.17 19.39 26.83
C VAL A 92 -6.35 18.92 27.70
N GLU A 93 -7.18 18.05 27.13
CA GLU A 93 -8.38 17.48 27.76
C GLU A 93 -8.11 16.07 28.32
N ALA A 94 -7.41 15.24 27.55
CA ALA A 94 -7.05 13.87 27.92
C ALA A 94 -5.77 13.45 27.21
N VAL A 95 -5.00 12.56 27.83
CA VAL A 95 -3.74 11.99 27.30
C VAL A 95 -3.68 10.51 27.63
N ALA A 96 -3.15 9.70 26.72
CA ALA A 96 -2.94 8.28 26.93
C ALA A 96 -1.68 7.81 26.20
N ARG A 97 -0.94 6.90 26.83
CA ARG A 97 0.17 6.20 26.20
C ARG A 97 -0.25 4.84 25.68
N LEU A 98 0.37 4.46 24.59
CA LEU A 98 0.30 3.15 23.97
C LEU A 98 1.74 2.69 23.69
N ASN A 99 2.09 1.48 24.12
CA ASN A 99 3.35 0.84 23.75
C ASN A 99 3.04 -0.43 22.97
N GLU A 100 3.58 -0.50 21.76
CA GLU A 100 3.42 -1.65 20.88
C GLU A 100 4.41 -2.73 21.31
N SER A 101 3.90 -3.88 21.75
CA SER A 101 4.76 -4.98 22.22
C SER A 101 5.09 -6.00 21.12
N GLY A 102 4.58 -5.78 19.90
CA GLY A 102 4.67 -6.73 18.81
C GLY A 102 3.70 -7.91 18.97
N MET A 103 4.02 -9.02 18.28
CA MET A 103 3.24 -10.26 18.32
C MET A 103 3.52 -11.03 19.61
N GLU A 104 2.50 -11.25 20.42
CA GLU A 104 2.57 -12.06 21.65
C GLU A 104 1.71 -13.31 21.56
N ILE A 105 2.04 -14.29 22.41
CA ILE A 105 1.31 -15.55 22.46
C ILE A 105 0.33 -15.51 23.62
N LEU A 106 -0.96 -15.53 23.26
CA LEU A 106 -2.08 -15.58 24.16
C LEU A 106 -2.56 -17.02 24.30
N ARG A 107 -2.53 -17.53 25.53
CA ARG A 107 -2.86 -18.92 25.84
C ARG A 107 -4.16 -19.02 26.60
N ARG A 108 -5.04 -19.88 26.11
CA ARG A 108 -6.05 -20.60 26.88
C ARG A 108 -5.52 -22.01 27.11
N GLU A 109 -5.86 -22.68 28.21
CA GLU A 109 -5.32 -24.01 28.62
C GLU A 109 -4.91 -24.93 27.45
N ASP A 110 -5.82 -25.16 26.49
CA ASP A 110 -5.61 -26.05 25.34
C ASP A 110 -5.34 -25.36 24.00
N ALA A 111 -5.28 -24.02 23.94
CA ALA A 111 -5.14 -23.26 22.69
C ALA A 111 -4.21 -22.05 22.85
N ALA A 112 -3.31 -21.87 21.89
CA ALA A 112 -2.40 -20.73 21.85
C ALA A 112 -2.57 -19.99 20.52
N PHE A 113 -2.71 -18.66 20.60
CA PHE A 113 -2.84 -17.80 19.44
C PHE A 113 -1.77 -16.71 19.51
N ARG A 114 -1.15 -16.45 18.37
CA ARG A 114 -0.14 -15.40 18.23
C ARG A 114 -0.80 -14.17 17.64
N GLU A 115 -0.84 -13.08 18.38
CA GLU A 115 -1.60 -11.88 18.03
C GLU A 115 -0.80 -10.62 18.39
N MET A 116 -1.00 -9.55 17.63
CA MET A 116 -0.40 -8.25 17.92
C MET A 116 -1.11 -7.63 19.13
N ILE A 117 -0.33 -7.20 20.12
CA ILE A 117 -0.87 -6.62 21.36
C ILE A 117 -0.31 -5.23 21.62
N ALA A 118 -1.01 -4.47 22.44
CA ALA A 118 -0.52 -3.20 22.97
C ALA A 118 -0.67 -3.12 24.48
N TRP A 119 0.30 -2.45 25.13
CA TRP A 119 0.18 -1.98 26.50
C TRP A 119 -0.37 -0.57 26.48
N ALA A 120 -1.37 -0.28 27.30
CA ALA A 120 -2.12 0.97 27.24
C ALA A 120 -2.37 1.56 28.63
N ASP A 121 -2.36 2.89 28.70
CA ASP A 121 -2.92 3.60 29.86
C ASP A 121 -4.45 3.45 29.91
N PRO A 122 -5.07 3.51 31.10
CA PRO A 122 -6.52 3.42 31.25
C PRO A 122 -7.31 4.44 30.41
N SER A 123 -6.75 5.63 30.21
CA SER A 123 -7.34 6.72 29.44
C SER A 123 -7.30 6.52 27.92
N LEU A 124 -6.70 5.43 27.39
CA LEU A 124 -6.59 5.20 25.95
C LEU A 124 -7.95 5.28 25.25
N PHE A 125 -8.96 4.60 25.79
CA PHE A 125 -10.30 4.57 25.20
C PHE A 125 -11.14 5.80 25.55
N GLU A 126 -10.65 6.68 26.43
CA GLU A 126 -11.21 8.02 26.59
C GLU A 126 -10.69 8.95 25.49
N VAL A 127 -9.40 8.85 25.12
CA VAL A 127 -8.76 9.64 24.06
C VAL A 127 -9.18 9.16 22.67
N LEU A 128 -9.23 7.84 22.47
CA LEU A 128 -9.64 7.16 21.25
C LEU A 128 -10.87 6.27 21.53
N PRO A 129 -12.08 6.87 21.61
CA PRO A 129 -13.29 6.12 21.92
C PRO A 129 -13.63 5.12 20.82
N VAL A 130 -13.99 3.91 21.24
CA VAL A 130 -14.33 2.79 20.36
C VAL A 130 -15.58 2.08 20.90
N PRO A 131 -16.48 1.55 20.03
CA PRO A 131 -17.67 0.88 20.52
C PRO A 131 -17.35 -0.38 21.31
N VAL A 132 -17.96 -0.49 22.49
CA VAL A 132 -17.79 -1.62 23.41
C VAL A 132 -18.94 -2.60 23.20
N VAL A 133 -18.60 -3.88 22.99
CA VAL A 133 -19.57 -4.97 22.85
C VAL A 133 -19.97 -5.50 24.23
N ALA A 134 -19.01 -5.60 25.16
CA ALA A 134 -19.25 -6.04 26.53
C ALA A 134 -18.19 -5.48 27.49
N GLY A 135 -18.59 -5.20 28.74
CA GLY A 135 -17.67 -4.79 29.81
C GLY A 135 -17.28 -3.31 29.80
N ASP A 136 -16.22 -2.96 30.52
CA ASP A 136 -15.69 -1.59 30.64
C ASP A 136 -14.18 -1.59 30.37
N PRO A 137 -13.72 -0.99 29.26
CA PRO A 137 -12.32 -1.03 28.87
C PRO A 137 -11.42 -0.14 29.74
N VAL A 138 -11.95 0.93 30.36
CA VAL A 138 -11.19 1.79 31.28
C VAL A 138 -10.94 1.04 32.59
N ALA A 139 -11.98 0.38 33.13
CA ALA A 139 -11.84 -0.48 34.30
C ALA A 139 -10.88 -1.66 34.03
N ALA A 140 -10.95 -2.25 32.84
CA ALA A 140 -10.05 -3.32 32.40
C ALA A 140 -8.58 -2.89 32.37
N LEU A 141 -8.28 -1.70 31.85
CA LEU A 141 -6.90 -1.20 31.77
C LEU A 141 -6.39 -0.62 33.11
N THR A 142 -7.28 -0.33 34.06
CA THR A 142 -6.92 0.10 35.42
C THR A 142 -6.48 -1.09 36.28
N ALA A 143 -7.13 -2.24 36.12
CA ALA A 143 -6.77 -3.46 36.85
C ALA A 143 -5.47 -4.06 36.30
N PRO A 144 -4.44 -4.37 37.13
CA PRO A 144 -3.16 -4.92 36.65
C PRO A 144 -3.26 -6.28 35.91
N ASP A 145 -4.33 -7.02 36.16
CA ASP A 145 -4.67 -8.31 35.55
C ASP A 145 -5.81 -8.21 34.53
N GLY A 146 -6.30 -7.01 34.21
CA GLY A 146 -7.38 -6.85 33.25
C GLY A 146 -6.92 -7.06 31.79
N LEU A 147 -7.88 -7.37 30.93
CA LEU A 147 -7.64 -7.60 29.50
C LEU A 147 -8.81 -7.09 28.67
N VAL A 148 -8.48 -6.35 27.62
CA VAL A 148 -9.42 -5.89 26.61
C VAL A 148 -9.15 -6.63 25.29
N LEU A 149 -10.17 -7.26 24.72
CA LEU A 149 -10.06 -8.02 23.47
C LEU A 149 -10.92 -7.42 22.36
N THR A 150 -10.50 -7.59 21.11
CA THR A 150 -11.40 -7.42 19.96
C THR A 150 -12.41 -8.55 19.88
N GLN A 151 -13.59 -8.29 19.29
CA GLN A 151 -14.64 -9.29 19.12
C GLN A 151 -14.16 -10.50 18.31
N SER A 152 -13.39 -10.26 17.25
CA SER A 152 -12.77 -11.32 16.43
C SER A 152 -11.85 -12.22 17.24
N LEU A 153 -10.97 -11.64 18.07
CA LEU A 153 -10.08 -12.42 18.91
C LEU A 153 -10.82 -13.12 20.04
N ALA A 154 -11.77 -12.45 20.69
CA ALA A 154 -12.61 -13.05 21.72
C ALA A 154 -13.32 -14.31 21.21
N THR A 155 -13.86 -14.28 19.98
CA THR A 155 -14.53 -15.42 19.36
C THR A 155 -13.58 -16.59 19.06
N LYS A 156 -12.33 -16.32 18.70
CA LYS A 156 -11.31 -17.34 18.41
C LYS A 156 -10.69 -17.93 19.68
N LEU A 157 -10.35 -17.05 20.63
CA LEU A 157 -9.54 -17.35 21.82
C LEU A 157 -10.37 -17.85 22.99
N LEU A 158 -11.60 -17.36 23.18
CA LEU A 158 -12.42 -17.68 24.35
C LEU A 158 -13.33 -18.88 24.12
N ARG A 159 -13.83 -19.49 25.20
CA ARG A 159 -14.81 -20.57 25.10
C ARG A 159 -16.18 -19.99 24.70
N PRO A 160 -17.01 -20.73 23.95
CA PRO A 160 -18.39 -20.31 23.69
C PRO A 160 -19.12 -19.99 24.99
N GLY A 161 -19.69 -18.79 25.11
CA GLY A 161 -20.36 -18.30 26.32
C GLY A 161 -20.07 -16.82 26.59
N PRO A 162 -20.42 -16.31 27.79
CA PRO A 162 -20.11 -14.95 28.20
C PRO A 162 -18.59 -14.71 28.16
N PRO A 163 -18.09 -13.68 27.45
CA PRO A 163 -16.65 -13.46 27.29
C PRO A 163 -16.00 -12.87 28.55
N LEU A 164 -16.75 -12.11 29.34
CA LEU A 164 -16.24 -11.45 30.54
C LEU A 164 -15.91 -12.45 31.65
N GLY A 165 -14.81 -12.21 32.36
CA GLY A 165 -14.33 -13.05 33.46
C GLY A 165 -13.50 -14.26 33.04
N GLN A 166 -13.47 -14.61 31.75
CA GLN A 166 -12.61 -15.68 31.25
C GLN A 166 -11.14 -15.29 31.37
N VAL A 167 -10.27 -16.30 31.54
CA VAL A 167 -8.84 -16.10 31.77
C VAL A 167 -8.02 -16.42 30.53
N VAL A 168 -7.03 -15.58 30.28
CA VAL A 168 -6.02 -15.73 29.23
C VAL A 168 -4.65 -15.61 29.88
N ARG A 169 -3.73 -16.51 29.55
CA ARG A 169 -2.35 -16.49 30.05
C ARG A 169 -1.39 -15.94 29.01
N MET A 170 -0.46 -15.12 29.46
CA MET A 170 0.63 -14.59 28.65
C MET A 170 1.90 -14.57 29.50
N ARG A 171 2.98 -15.19 29.00
CA ARG A 171 4.30 -15.27 29.67
C ARG A 171 4.21 -15.68 31.16
N GLY A 172 3.35 -16.65 31.47
CA GLY A 172 3.12 -17.15 32.83
C GLY A 172 2.19 -16.32 33.72
N LEU A 173 1.87 -15.07 33.36
CA LEU A 173 0.85 -14.29 34.04
C LEU A 173 -0.55 -14.62 33.53
N THR A 174 -1.53 -14.47 34.41
CA THR A 174 -2.95 -14.67 34.08
C THR A 174 -3.66 -13.33 34.03
N PHE A 175 -4.40 -13.11 32.96
CA PHE A 175 -5.22 -11.93 32.73
C PHE A 175 -6.69 -12.32 32.59
N ARG A 176 -7.58 -11.47 33.06
CA ARG A 176 -9.02 -11.65 33.03
C ARG A 176 -9.64 -10.71 32.00
N VAL A 177 -10.43 -11.27 31.10
CA VAL A 177 -11.19 -10.49 30.11
C VAL A 177 -12.21 -9.64 30.83
N MET A 178 -12.05 -8.32 30.77
CA MET A 178 -12.91 -7.34 31.42
C MET A 178 -13.64 -6.43 30.44
N ALA A 179 -13.21 -6.38 29.18
CA ALA A 179 -13.95 -5.76 28.10
C ALA A 179 -13.71 -6.45 26.75
N VAL A 180 -14.72 -6.35 25.87
CA VAL A 180 -14.65 -6.74 24.47
C VAL A 180 -15.08 -5.57 23.60
N LEU A 181 -14.24 -5.20 22.65
CA LEU A 181 -14.44 -4.11 21.71
C LEU A 181 -15.01 -4.62 20.39
N ALA A 182 -15.78 -3.80 19.70
CA ALA A 182 -16.20 -4.08 18.33
C ALA A 182 -14.99 -4.08 17.40
N ASP A 183 -15.03 -4.87 16.33
CA ASP A 183 -13.95 -4.94 15.33
C ASP A 183 -13.82 -3.67 14.45
N GLN A 184 -14.43 -2.55 14.85
CA GLN A 184 -14.37 -1.27 14.15
C GLN A 184 -13.00 -0.57 14.27
N LEU A 185 -12.05 -1.14 15.02
CA LEU A 185 -10.65 -0.68 15.08
C LEU A 185 -9.98 -0.64 13.70
N GLN A 186 -10.54 -1.35 12.70
CA GLN A 186 -9.98 -1.56 11.37
C GLN A 186 -9.70 -0.27 10.57
N HIS A 187 -10.30 0.88 10.90
CA HIS A 187 -10.15 2.14 10.17
C HIS A 187 -9.42 3.22 10.98
N GLY A 188 -8.24 2.91 11.53
CA GLY A 188 -7.35 3.94 12.11
C GLY A 188 -6.19 3.37 12.94
N PRO A 189 -5.63 4.14 13.89
CA PRO A 189 -4.36 3.84 14.55
C PRO A 189 -4.34 2.56 15.40
N LEU A 190 -5.50 2.00 15.74
CA LEU A 190 -5.60 0.80 16.56
C LEU A 190 -5.86 -0.48 15.75
N ARG A 191 -5.86 -0.42 14.41
CA ARG A 191 -6.32 -1.51 13.53
C ARG A 191 -5.54 -2.81 13.64
N ASP A 192 -4.25 -2.70 13.99
CA ASP A 192 -3.33 -3.83 13.99
C ASP A 192 -3.36 -4.60 15.31
N PHE A 193 -3.91 -4.04 16.39
CA PHE A 193 -3.97 -4.68 17.71
C PHE A 193 -5.24 -5.50 17.92
N ALA A 194 -5.06 -6.73 18.38
CA ALA A 194 -6.16 -7.62 18.71
C ALA A 194 -6.48 -7.65 20.21
N ALA A 195 -5.53 -7.29 21.07
CA ALA A 195 -5.65 -7.25 22.53
C ALA A 195 -4.90 -6.06 23.15
N PHE A 196 -5.47 -5.50 24.23
CA PHE A 196 -4.87 -4.41 25.00
C PHE A 196 -4.69 -4.81 26.46
N PHE A 197 -3.50 -4.56 26.97
CA PHE A 197 -3.07 -4.90 28.31
C PHE A 197 -2.83 -3.65 29.17
N PRO A 198 -3.10 -3.72 30.48
CA PRO A 198 -2.96 -2.62 31.40
C PRO A 198 -1.49 -2.24 31.60
N ASN A 199 -1.18 -0.95 31.54
CA ASN A 199 0.13 -0.41 31.94
C ASN A 199 0.51 -0.89 33.38
N GLY A 200 -0.45 -0.96 34.30
CA GLY A 200 -0.19 -1.39 35.68
C GLY A 200 0.36 -2.82 35.86
N SER A 201 0.38 -3.66 34.81
CA SER A 201 0.89 -5.03 34.89
C SER A 201 2.41 -5.10 35.10
N ALA A 202 2.89 -6.16 35.75
CA ALA A 202 4.33 -6.40 35.95
C ALA A 202 5.09 -6.62 34.63
N LEU A 203 4.42 -7.10 33.59
CA LEU A 203 4.99 -7.31 32.27
C LEU A 203 5.01 -6.05 31.40
N SER A 204 4.41 -4.94 31.85
CA SER A 204 4.28 -3.75 31.01
C SER A 204 5.61 -3.01 30.88
N PRO A 205 6.10 -2.77 29.64
CA PRO A 205 7.25 -1.90 29.40
C PRO A 205 6.99 -0.46 29.86
N LEU A 206 5.74 -0.02 29.82
CA LEU A 206 5.34 1.32 30.28
C LEU A 206 5.62 1.51 31.77
N ARG A 207 5.28 0.53 32.61
CA ARG A 207 5.54 0.55 34.04
C ARG A 207 7.04 0.54 34.36
N GLN A 208 7.81 -0.29 33.67
CA GLN A 208 9.26 -0.34 33.82
C GLN A 208 9.90 1.00 33.40
N GLY A 209 9.39 1.60 32.32
CA GLY A 209 9.77 2.92 31.86
C GLY A 209 9.41 4.04 32.84
N ASP A 210 8.28 3.96 33.52
CA ASP A 210 7.85 4.96 34.53
C ASP A 210 8.81 5.01 35.72
N ASP A 211 9.26 3.85 36.20
CA ASP A 211 10.23 3.76 37.30
C ASP A 211 11.61 4.31 36.90
N ALA A 212 12.05 4.08 35.67
CA ALA A 212 13.33 4.58 35.15
C ALA A 212 13.29 6.08 34.76
N ASN A 213 12.19 6.55 34.17
CA ASN A 213 12.06 7.91 33.65
C ASN A 213 11.74 8.97 34.71
N ARG A 214 11.31 8.57 35.92
CA ARG A 214 11.09 9.52 37.04
C ARG A 214 12.35 10.27 37.45
N VAL A 215 13.53 9.74 37.13
CA VAL A 215 14.83 10.28 37.53
C VAL A 215 15.63 10.84 36.34
N SER A 216 15.21 10.58 35.10
CA SER A 216 15.95 10.95 33.89
C SER A 216 15.40 12.20 33.19
N THR A 217 16.30 13.05 32.69
CA THR A 217 15.98 14.22 31.86
C THR A 217 15.65 13.76 30.44
N ALA A 218 14.65 14.38 29.79
CA ALA A 218 14.35 14.07 28.41
C ALA A 218 15.54 14.47 27.51
N THR A 219 16.08 13.50 26.78
CA THR A 219 17.15 13.69 25.78
C THR A 219 16.69 13.17 24.42
N PRO A 220 17.34 13.52 23.29
CA PRO A 220 16.96 13.00 21.98
C PRO A 220 16.90 11.47 21.94
N SER A 221 17.76 10.79 22.71
CA SER A 221 17.80 9.33 22.82
C SER A 221 16.64 8.70 23.63
N THR A 222 15.83 9.50 24.33
CA THR A 222 14.61 9.04 25.02
C THR A 222 13.36 9.12 24.15
N PHE A 223 13.47 9.68 22.95
CA PHE A 223 12.44 9.50 21.94
C PHE A 223 12.42 8.04 21.49
N GLN A 224 11.27 7.56 21.03
CA GLN A 224 10.98 6.16 20.73
C GLN A 224 10.53 5.23 21.86
N GLN A 225 10.10 5.77 23.01
CA GLN A 225 9.59 4.93 24.11
C GLN A 225 8.12 4.52 23.92
N VAL A 226 7.23 5.49 23.66
CA VAL A 226 5.77 5.25 23.64
C VAL A 226 5.07 6.11 22.59
N TYR A 227 3.96 5.60 22.05
CA TYR A 227 3.02 6.41 21.29
C TYR A 227 2.16 7.20 22.28
N THR A 228 2.18 8.53 22.17
CA THR A 228 1.41 9.42 23.05
C THR A 228 0.25 10.01 22.26
N TYR A 229 -0.98 9.61 22.58
CA TYR A 229 -2.19 10.21 22.03
C TYR A 229 -2.76 11.23 23.01
N PHE A 230 -3.23 12.37 22.49
CA PHE A 230 -3.85 13.39 23.32
C PHE A 230 -4.99 14.09 22.59
N ARG A 231 -5.98 14.55 23.36
CA ARG A 231 -7.12 15.33 22.86
C ARG A 231 -7.07 16.75 23.38
N MET A 232 -7.28 17.72 22.49
CA MET A 232 -7.42 19.13 22.84
C MET A 232 -8.88 19.52 23.05
N ARG A 233 -9.11 20.55 23.87
CA ARG A 233 -10.42 21.20 23.99
C ARG A 233 -10.86 21.77 22.64
N ALA A 234 -12.18 21.81 22.43
CA ALA A 234 -12.76 22.37 21.21
C ALA A 234 -12.35 23.85 21.02
N GLY A 235 -12.08 24.25 19.78
CA GLY A 235 -11.71 25.62 19.41
C GLY A 235 -10.20 25.92 19.36
N ILE A 236 -9.34 24.98 19.76
CA ILE A 236 -7.88 25.13 19.65
C ILE A 236 -7.41 24.56 18.30
N SER A 237 -6.74 25.39 17.50
CA SER A 237 -6.22 24.98 16.18
C SER A 237 -4.93 24.16 16.30
N THR A 238 -4.63 23.36 15.27
CA THR A 238 -3.37 22.59 15.21
C THR A 238 -2.13 23.49 15.31
N PRO A 239 -2.02 24.63 14.60
CA PRO A 239 -0.87 25.53 14.76
C PRO A 239 -0.69 26.09 16.18
N ALA A 240 -1.79 26.36 16.89
CA ALA A 240 -1.73 26.78 18.29
C ALA A 240 -1.25 25.63 19.20
N THR A 241 -1.65 24.41 18.89
CA THR A 241 -1.20 23.20 19.58
C THR A 241 0.30 22.96 19.35
N ASP A 242 0.77 23.08 18.11
CA ASP A 242 2.20 22.96 17.77
C ASP A 242 3.04 24.03 18.47
N ALA A 243 2.56 25.27 18.53
CA ALA A 243 3.23 26.33 19.27
C ALA A 243 3.33 26.02 20.78
N ALA A 244 2.26 25.46 21.36
CA ALA A 244 2.25 25.04 22.75
C ALA A 244 3.21 23.85 23.01
N LEU A 245 3.28 22.90 22.07
CA LEU A 245 4.24 21.79 22.10
C LEU A 245 5.69 22.27 21.99
N ALA A 246 5.99 23.25 21.14
CA ALA A 246 7.32 23.83 21.03
C ALA A 246 7.74 24.55 22.34
N ALA A 247 6.80 25.25 22.97
CA ALA A 247 7.02 25.87 24.28
C ALA A 247 7.22 24.82 25.39
N PHE A 248 6.47 23.72 25.34
CA PHE A 248 6.63 22.58 26.23
C PHE A 248 8.00 21.93 26.09
N LEU A 249 8.43 21.63 24.86
CA LEU A 249 9.75 21.07 24.57
C LEU A 249 10.89 21.93 25.13
N THR A 250 10.75 23.25 25.02
CA THR A 250 11.73 24.22 25.55
C THR A 250 11.89 24.15 27.07
N ARG A 251 10.85 23.75 27.80
CA ARG A 251 10.93 23.57 29.26
C ARG A 251 11.50 22.21 29.65
N GLN A 252 11.29 21.20 28.82
CA GLN A 252 11.63 19.81 29.14
C GLN A 252 13.03 19.39 28.66
N MET A 253 13.63 20.13 27.73
CA MET A 253 14.94 19.79 27.14
C MET A 253 15.97 20.93 27.26
N PRO A 254 17.25 20.59 27.52
CA PRO A 254 18.37 21.55 27.42
C PRO A 254 18.48 22.19 26.03
N ALA A 255 19.08 23.38 25.96
CA ALA A 255 19.16 24.18 24.73
C ALA A 255 19.85 23.47 23.56
N ASP A 256 20.93 22.73 23.84
CA ASP A 256 21.73 22.02 22.82
C ASP A 256 20.94 20.85 22.20
N ASP A 257 20.17 20.13 23.01
CA ASP A 257 19.33 19.02 22.55
C ASP A 257 18.06 19.49 21.83
N ARG A 258 17.50 20.63 22.27
CA ARG A 258 16.34 21.26 21.62
C ARG A 258 16.63 21.68 20.17
N ALA A 259 17.88 21.97 19.83
CA ALA A 259 18.25 22.32 18.45
C ALA A 259 18.11 21.13 17.49
N ARG A 260 18.11 19.90 18.01
CA ARG A 260 18.09 18.65 17.24
C ARG A 260 16.72 18.00 17.19
N VAL A 261 15.78 18.44 18.02
CA VAL A 261 14.47 17.81 18.18
C VAL A 261 13.34 18.82 18.07
N THR A 262 12.27 18.47 17.37
CA THR A 262 11.02 19.23 17.39
C THR A 262 9.84 18.33 17.72
N LEU A 263 8.77 18.90 18.29
CA LEU A 263 7.50 18.23 18.54
C LEU A 263 6.42 18.80 17.63
N ARG A 264 5.51 17.92 17.20
CA ARG A 264 4.36 18.27 16.38
C ARG A 264 3.13 17.46 16.77
N ALA A 265 1.96 18.07 16.64
CA ALA A 265 0.66 17.47 16.86
C ALA A 265 0.13 16.92 15.53
N LEU A 266 0.16 15.59 15.36
CA LEU A 266 -0.35 14.96 14.16
C LEU A 266 -1.77 14.46 14.38
N ARG A 267 -2.75 15.03 13.68
CA ARG A 267 -4.14 14.60 13.81
C ARG A 267 -4.30 13.13 13.42
N VAL A 268 -5.10 12.38 14.19
CA VAL A 268 -5.27 10.93 13.99
C VAL A 268 -5.87 10.56 12.63
N ASP A 269 -6.67 11.45 12.03
CA ASP A 269 -7.24 11.28 10.69
C ASP A 269 -6.26 11.56 9.55
N ARG A 270 -5.06 12.07 9.87
CA ARG A 270 -4.03 12.44 8.87
C ARG A 270 -2.72 11.68 9.02
N ILE A 271 -2.59 10.82 10.04
CA ILE A 271 -1.36 10.05 10.28
C ILE A 271 -0.92 9.32 9.01
N GLN A 272 -1.83 8.59 8.37
CA GLN A 272 -1.53 7.78 7.18
C GLN A 272 -1.08 8.60 5.95
N LEU A 273 -1.42 9.90 5.90
CA LEU A 273 -1.13 10.82 4.79
C LEU A 273 -0.01 11.81 5.10
N ASP A 274 0.63 11.66 6.25
CA ASP A 274 1.74 12.50 6.68
C ASP A 274 2.99 12.15 5.86
N PRO A 275 3.57 13.13 5.13
CA PRO A 275 4.68 12.87 4.24
C PRO A 275 5.99 12.54 4.97
N GLU A 276 6.13 12.99 6.22
CA GLU A 276 7.33 12.74 7.02
C GLU A 276 7.30 11.31 7.58
N LEU A 277 6.18 10.86 8.15
CA LEU A 277 6.09 9.52 8.75
C LEU A 277 5.90 8.39 7.74
N ASN A 278 5.10 8.61 6.68
CA ASN A 278 4.67 7.56 5.76
C ASN A 278 5.22 7.76 4.34
N GLY A 279 6.25 8.61 4.19
CA GLY A 279 6.80 8.98 2.89
C GLY A 279 5.77 9.62 1.98
N ASN A 280 5.98 9.57 0.65
CA ASN A 280 5.10 10.24 -0.30
C ASN A 280 3.80 9.47 -0.61
N ARG A 281 3.09 9.03 0.44
CA ARG A 281 1.81 8.30 0.34
C ARG A 281 0.71 9.10 -0.35
N ARG A 282 0.81 10.43 -0.34
CA ARG A 282 -0.06 11.31 -1.15
C ARG A 282 0.16 11.09 -2.64
N ALA A 283 1.40 10.97 -3.10
CA ALA A 283 1.68 10.62 -4.49
C ALA A 283 1.15 9.23 -4.84
N GLN A 284 1.29 8.24 -3.95
CA GLN A 284 0.68 6.91 -4.13
C GLN A 284 -0.85 7.01 -4.30
N LEU A 285 -1.53 7.82 -3.47
CA LEU A 285 -2.97 8.06 -3.64
C LEU A 285 -3.33 8.74 -4.95
N PHE A 286 -2.56 9.74 -5.39
CA PHE A 286 -2.78 10.37 -6.69
C PHE A 286 -2.61 9.36 -7.82
N VAL A 287 -1.63 8.47 -7.72
CA VAL A 287 -1.42 7.39 -8.70
C VAL A 287 -2.58 6.40 -8.67
N MET A 288 -3.05 5.97 -7.49
CA MET A 288 -4.24 5.10 -7.34
C MET A 288 -5.49 5.76 -7.94
N LEU A 289 -5.72 7.05 -7.66
CA LEU A 289 -6.85 7.81 -8.20
C LEU A 289 -6.73 7.96 -9.73
N ALA A 290 -5.52 8.18 -10.25
CA ALA A 290 -5.28 8.24 -11.68
C ALA A 290 -5.61 6.90 -12.34
N ILE A 291 -5.14 5.77 -11.80
CA ILE A 291 -5.47 4.42 -12.32
C ILE A 291 -6.98 4.17 -12.26
N ALA A 292 -7.64 4.52 -11.15
CA ALA A 292 -9.08 4.36 -10.99
C ALA A 292 -9.84 5.13 -12.09
N SER A 293 -9.42 6.36 -12.35
CA SER A 293 -9.98 7.23 -13.39
C SER A 293 -9.73 6.69 -14.80
N LEU A 294 -8.51 6.22 -15.08
CA LEU A 294 -8.14 5.59 -16.35
C LEU A 294 -8.96 4.31 -16.60
N THR A 295 -9.15 3.52 -15.54
CA THR A 295 -9.90 2.26 -15.57
C THR A 295 -11.38 2.49 -15.82
N LEU A 296 -11.93 3.60 -15.33
CA LEU A 296 -13.30 4.02 -15.63
C LEU A 296 -13.43 4.59 -17.06
N ALA A 297 -12.41 5.32 -17.52
CA ALA A 297 -12.46 6.02 -18.80
C ALA A 297 -12.54 5.05 -20.01
N ILE A 298 -11.80 3.94 -20.00
CA ILE A 298 -11.80 2.95 -21.09
C ILE A 298 -13.20 2.37 -21.37
N PRO A 299 -13.93 1.80 -20.39
CA PRO A 299 -15.30 1.34 -20.59
C PRO A 299 -16.26 2.46 -21.00
N CYS A 300 -16.08 3.68 -20.51
CA CYS A 300 -16.87 4.83 -20.95
C CYS A 300 -16.64 5.14 -22.43
N ILE A 301 -15.38 5.23 -22.87
CA ILE A 301 -15.00 5.45 -24.27
C ILE A 301 -15.56 4.34 -25.16
N ASN A 302 -15.47 3.09 -24.72
CA ASN A 302 -16.02 1.94 -25.42
C ASN A 302 -17.55 2.02 -25.53
N PHE A 303 -18.23 2.36 -24.44
CA PHE A 303 -19.68 2.54 -24.44
C PHE A 303 -20.09 3.63 -25.42
N VAL A 304 -19.45 4.81 -25.37
CA VAL A 304 -19.74 5.93 -26.29
C VAL A 304 -19.49 5.51 -27.74
N THR A 305 -18.40 4.80 -28.00
CA THR A 305 -18.01 4.31 -29.32
C THR A 305 -19.05 3.33 -29.90
N LEU A 306 -19.54 2.39 -29.11
CA LEU A 306 -20.54 1.41 -29.54
C LEU A 306 -21.96 2.01 -29.57
N ALA A 307 -22.29 2.91 -28.64
CA ALA A 307 -23.57 3.60 -28.60
C ALA A 307 -23.75 4.54 -29.79
N THR A 308 -22.71 5.28 -30.18
CA THR A 308 -22.72 6.13 -31.39
C THR A 308 -22.86 5.32 -32.68
N ALA A 309 -22.18 4.17 -32.75
CA ALA A 309 -22.33 3.21 -33.86
C ALA A 309 -23.78 2.70 -33.98
N ARG A 310 -24.43 2.37 -32.86
CA ARG A 310 -25.85 1.97 -32.81
C ARG A 310 -26.80 3.12 -33.14
N ALA A 311 -26.54 4.34 -32.63
CA ALA A 311 -27.35 5.52 -32.88
C ALA A 311 -27.47 5.82 -34.39
N SER A 312 -26.41 5.55 -35.16
CA SER A 312 -26.41 5.67 -36.62
C SER A 312 -27.46 4.79 -37.33
N ARG A 313 -27.90 3.67 -36.70
CA ARG A 313 -28.99 2.82 -37.22
C ARG A 313 -30.38 3.41 -36.95
N ARG A 314 -30.53 4.20 -35.88
CA ARG A 314 -31.81 4.83 -35.46
C ARG A 314 -32.05 6.20 -36.09
N ARG A 315 -31.19 6.64 -37.03
CA ARG A 315 -31.30 7.95 -37.70
C ARG A 315 -32.65 8.18 -38.39
N ILE A 316 -33.26 7.14 -38.93
CA ILE A 316 -34.57 7.21 -39.59
C ILE A 316 -35.69 7.42 -38.55
N GLU A 317 -35.68 6.67 -37.45
CA GLU A 317 -36.65 6.81 -36.34
C GLU A 317 -36.64 8.24 -35.77
N VAL A 318 -35.44 8.79 -35.56
CA VAL A 318 -35.21 10.15 -35.04
C VAL A 318 -35.62 11.21 -36.04
N GLY A 319 -35.34 10.98 -37.33
CA GLY A 319 -35.79 11.86 -38.41
C GLY A 319 -37.30 11.97 -38.46
N ILE A 320 -38.01 10.84 -38.32
CA ILE A 320 -39.48 10.79 -38.26
C ILE A 320 -40.01 11.49 -37.01
N ALA A 321 -39.42 11.25 -35.84
CA ALA A 321 -39.83 11.89 -34.58
C ALA A 321 -39.69 13.43 -34.62
N LYS A 322 -38.59 13.94 -35.22
CA LYS A 322 -38.39 15.39 -35.42
C LYS A 322 -39.41 16.00 -36.37
N MET A 323 -39.77 15.29 -37.45
CA MET A 323 -40.83 15.73 -38.37
C MET A 323 -42.20 15.76 -37.67
N GLY A 324 -42.43 14.89 -36.69
CA GLY A 324 -43.62 14.89 -35.82
C GLY A 324 -43.60 15.91 -34.67
N GLY A 325 -42.64 16.84 -34.63
CA GLY A 325 -42.60 17.92 -33.64
C GLY A 325 -41.76 17.66 -32.39
N ALA A 326 -40.99 16.57 -32.32
CA ALA A 326 -40.12 16.32 -31.16
C ALA A 326 -38.93 17.31 -31.10
N HIS A 327 -38.87 18.11 -30.04
CA HIS A 327 -37.75 19.03 -29.77
C HIS A 327 -36.45 18.29 -29.42
N GLN A 328 -35.31 18.86 -29.83
CA GLN A 328 -33.97 18.26 -29.65
C GLN A 328 -33.65 17.89 -28.20
N HIS A 329 -34.08 18.72 -27.23
CA HIS A 329 -33.86 18.47 -25.80
C HIS A 329 -34.60 17.25 -25.26
N HIS A 330 -35.80 16.94 -25.79
CA HIS A 330 -36.54 15.75 -25.39
C HIS A 330 -35.86 14.47 -25.86
N LEU A 331 -35.32 14.48 -27.09
CA LEU A 331 -34.55 13.35 -27.59
C LEU A 331 -33.25 13.17 -26.83
N THR A 332 -32.53 14.26 -26.51
CA THR A 332 -31.27 14.14 -25.76
C THR A 332 -31.50 13.63 -24.34
N ALA A 333 -32.50 14.16 -23.63
CA ALA A 333 -32.86 13.71 -22.29
C ALA A 333 -33.28 12.22 -22.28
N GLN A 334 -34.03 11.77 -23.28
CA GLN A 334 -34.43 10.36 -23.40
C GLN A 334 -33.22 9.42 -23.55
N PHE A 335 -32.26 9.74 -24.41
CA PHE A 335 -31.07 8.90 -24.62
C PHE A 335 -30.12 8.89 -23.42
N VAL A 336 -29.97 10.04 -22.74
CA VAL A 336 -29.20 10.12 -21.50
C VAL A 336 -29.86 9.27 -20.41
N LEU A 337 -31.18 9.36 -20.26
CA LEU A 337 -31.91 8.54 -19.29
C LEU A 337 -31.81 7.03 -19.61
N GLU A 338 -31.90 6.64 -20.89
CA GLU A 338 -31.69 5.25 -21.31
C GLU A 338 -30.28 4.75 -20.94
N SER A 339 -29.27 5.60 -21.10
CA SER A 339 -27.88 5.28 -20.75
C SER A 339 -27.68 5.17 -19.24
N ILE A 340 -28.25 6.09 -18.45
CA ILE A 340 -28.23 6.03 -16.98
C ILE A 340 -28.91 4.75 -16.48
N LEU A 341 -30.05 4.36 -17.05
CA LEU A 341 -30.75 3.12 -16.66
C LEU A 341 -29.91 1.86 -16.98
N LEU A 342 -29.25 1.82 -18.14
CA LEU A 342 -28.37 0.71 -18.51
C LEU A 342 -27.15 0.63 -17.58
N VAL A 343 -26.53 1.76 -17.26
CA VAL A 343 -25.41 1.85 -16.31
C VAL A 343 -25.87 1.47 -14.90
N GLY A 344 -27.05 1.90 -14.46
CA GLY A 344 -27.64 1.52 -13.18
C GLY A 344 -27.86 0.01 -13.07
N LEU A 345 -28.37 -0.63 -14.13
CA LEU A 345 -28.51 -2.09 -14.16
C LEU A 345 -27.14 -2.80 -14.14
N ALA A 346 -26.15 -2.25 -14.86
CA ALA A 346 -24.78 -2.76 -14.82
C ALA A 346 -24.14 -2.58 -13.44
N MET A 347 -24.46 -1.50 -12.73
CA MET A 347 -23.99 -1.23 -11.38
C MET A 347 -24.54 -2.25 -10.36
N VAL A 348 -25.81 -2.65 -10.47
CA VAL A 348 -26.36 -3.73 -9.61
C VAL A 348 -25.59 -5.03 -9.80
N ALA A 349 -25.29 -5.40 -11.05
CA ALA A 349 -24.46 -6.56 -11.35
C ALA A 349 -23.00 -6.36 -10.89
N ALA A 350 -22.45 -5.15 -10.99
CA ALA A 350 -21.11 -4.82 -10.52
C ALA A 350 -20.99 -4.91 -8.99
N ILE A 351 -21.98 -4.44 -8.23
CA ILE A 351 -22.04 -4.60 -6.76
C ILE A 351 -22.01 -6.08 -6.39
N SER A 352 -22.80 -6.90 -7.08
CA SER A 352 -22.84 -8.36 -6.86
C SER A 352 -21.48 -9.01 -7.16
N LEU A 353 -20.82 -8.59 -8.24
CA LEU A 353 -19.49 -9.09 -8.61
C LEU A 353 -18.40 -8.60 -7.64
N THR A 354 -18.50 -7.36 -7.16
CA THR A 354 -17.60 -6.79 -6.16
C THR A 354 -17.66 -7.60 -4.88
N GLU A 355 -18.85 -7.86 -4.32
CA GLU A 355 -19.03 -8.72 -3.14
C GLU A 355 -18.43 -10.12 -3.32
N LEU A 356 -18.61 -10.72 -4.51
CA LEU A 356 -18.07 -12.05 -4.82
C LEU A 356 -16.53 -12.07 -4.87
N VAL A 357 -15.92 -11.01 -5.40
CA VAL A 357 -14.47 -10.91 -5.63
C VAL A 357 -13.73 -10.34 -4.40
N LEU A 358 -14.42 -9.61 -3.52
CA LEU A 358 -13.84 -8.95 -2.35
C LEU A 358 -13.03 -9.89 -1.45
N PRO A 359 -13.47 -11.13 -1.12
CA PRO A 359 -12.70 -12.04 -0.29
C PRO A 359 -11.37 -12.44 -0.92
N ALA A 360 -11.36 -12.68 -2.24
CA ALA A 360 -10.15 -13.02 -2.97
C ALA A 360 -9.18 -11.83 -3.03
N VAL A 361 -9.71 -10.62 -3.23
CA VAL A 361 -8.93 -9.38 -3.23
C VAL A 361 -8.35 -9.11 -1.84
N ASN A 362 -9.16 -9.22 -0.78
CA ASN A 362 -8.73 -9.06 0.61
C ASN A 362 -7.65 -10.09 1.00
N GLY A 363 -7.81 -11.35 0.59
CA GLY A 363 -6.81 -12.40 0.83
C GLY A 363 -5.50 -12.15 0.07
N THR A 364 -5.57 -11.67 -1.16
CA THR A 364 -4.38 -11.44 -2.00
C THR A 364 -3.62 -10.19 -1.57
N LEU A 365 -4.33 -9.09 -1.35
CA LEU A 365 -3.75 -7.79 -0.96
C LEU A 365 -3.49 -7.70 0.54
N GLY A 366 -4.05 -8.62 1.35
CA GLY A 366 -3.88 -8.61 2.80
C GLY A 366 -4.58 -7.46 3.51
N ILE A 367 -5.57 -6.86 2.85
CA ILE A 367 -6.37 -5.75 3.37
C ILE A 367 -7.77 -6.26 3.73
N ARG A 368 -8.49 -5.51 4.56
CA ARG A 368 -9.85 -5.85 4.98
C ARG A 368 -10.85 -4.81 4.48
N MET A 369 -11.07 -4.79 3.16
CA MET A 369 -12.11 -3.94 2.58
C MET A 369 -13.49 -4.58 2.80
N THR A 370 -14.48 -3.76 3.14
CA THR A 370 -15.88 -4.17 3.25
C THR A 370 -16.75 -3.26 2.40
N LEU A 371 -17.68 -3.83 1.63
CA LEU A 371 -18.68 -3.05 0.90
C LEU A 371 -19.90 -2.83 1.80
N ASP A 372 -19.87 -1.76 2.59
CA ASP A 372 -21.02 -1.38 3.41
C ASP A 372 -21.97 -0.47 2.61
N LEU A 373 -23.06 -1.05 2.10
CA LEU A 373 -24.09 -0.32 1.37
C LEU A 373 -24.93 0.61 2.26
N THR A 374 -24.85 0.48 3.58
CA THR A 374 -25.53 1.39 4.53
C THR A 374 -24.77 2.69 4.75
N ALA A 375 -23.48 2.70 4.42
CA ALA A 375 -22.63 3.87 4.55
C ALA A 375 -23.01 4.94 3.49
N PRO A 376 -23.35 6.17 3.90
CA PRO A 376 -23.87 7.19 2.99
C PRO A 376 -22.85 7.66 1.95
N ASP A 377 -21.57 7.63 2.30
CA ASP A 377 -20.46 7.97 1.43
C ASP A 377 -20.23 6.91 0.33
N VAL A 378 -20.33 5.61 0.67
CA VAL A 378 -20.29 4.52 -0.31
C VAL A 378 -21.47 4.62 -1.28
N MET A 379 -22.67 4.88 -0.77
CA MET A 379 -23.86 5.08 -1.60
C MET A 379 -23.71 6.32 -2.51
N ALA A 380 -23.14 7.41 -2.00
CA ALA A 380 -22.84 8.61 -2.80
C ALA A 380 -21.83 8.32 -3.92
N ILE A 381 -20.79 7.51 -3.66
CA ILE A 381 -19.83 7.06 -4.68
C ILE A 381 -20.55 6.23 -5.76
N ILE A 382 -21.38 5.26 -5.36
CA ILE A 382 -22.13 4.41 -6.29
C ILE A 382 -23.06 5.25 -7.17
N LEU A 383 -23.86 6.12 -6.56
CA LEU A 383 -24.78 7.00 -7.27
C LEU A 383 -24.04 7.98 -8.19
N GLY A 384 -22.93 8.53 -7.70
CA GLY A 384 -22.04 9.41 -8.46
C GLY A 384 -21.47 8.71 -9.69
N LEU A 385 -20.99 7.48 -9.55
CA LEU A 385 -20.49 6.67 -10.67
C LEU A 385 -21.60 6.40 -11.70
N VAL A 386 -22.80 5.99 -11.27
CA VAL A 386 -23.93 5.76 -12.19
C VAL A 386 -24.30 7.02 -12.97
N LEU A 387 -24.37 8.16 -12.28
CA LEU A 387 -24.75 9.43 -12.90
C LEU A 387 -23.67 9.93 -13.86
N VAL A 388 -22.41 10.01 -13.41
CA VAL A 388 -21.28 10.50 -14.21
C VAL A 388 -21.09 9.61 -15.44
N VAL A 389 -21.02 8.29 -15.26
CA VAL A 389 -20.83 7.35 -16.37
C VAL A 389 -22.03 7.38 -17.30
N GLY A 390 -23.26 7.33 -16.78
CA GLY A 390 -24.48 7.35 -17.59
C GLY A 390 -24.63 8.63 -18.42
N VAL A 391 -24.27 9.78 -17.86
CA VAL A 391 -24.27 11.06 -18.57
C VAL A 391 -23.18 11.09 -19.64
N LEU A 392 -21.93 10.76 -19.31
CA LEU A 392 -20.83 10.75 -20.28
C LEU A 392 -21.10 9.77 -21.44
N ALA A 393 -21.63 8.60 -21.10
CA ALA A 393 -22.02 7.54 -22.02
C ALA A 393 -23.15 7.95 -22.97
N GLY A 394 -24.15 8.67 -22.47
CA GLY A 394 -25.37 9.03 -23.22
C GLY A 394 -25.31 10.37 -23.93
N LEU A 395 -24.60 11.35 -23.38
CA LEU A 395 -24.62 12.74 -23.85
C LEU A 395 -24.06 12.88 -25.27
N TYR A 396 -22.88 12.30 -25.53
CA TYR A 396 -22.26 12.41 -26.85
C TYR A 396 -23.08 11.73 -27.98
N PRO A 397 -23.50 10.45 -27.87
CA PRO A 397 -24.37 9.84 -28.88
C PRO A 397 -25.67 10.63 -29.09
N ALA A 398 -26.26 11.16 -28.01
CA ALA A 398 -27.47 11.96 -28.05
C ALA A 398 -27.28 13.25 -28.86
N LEU A 399 -26.20 13.99 -28.64
CA LEU A 399 -25.88 15.22 -29.35
C LEU A 399 -25.62 14.96 -30.85
N VAL A 400 -24.85 13.91 -31.18
CA VAL A 400 -24.61 13.52 -32.58
C VAL A 400 -25.92 13.22 -33.31
N LEU A 401 -26.85 12.52 -32.65
CA LEU A 401 -28.15 12.17 -33.23
C LEU A 401 -29.10 13.36 -33.32
N ALA A 402 -29.08 14.24 -32.32
CA ALA A 402 -29.83 15.49 -32.28
C ALA A 402 -29.36 16.51 -33.33
N ALA A 403 -28.12 16.45 -33.80
CA ALA A 403 -27.58 17.36 -34.82
C ALA A 403 -28.02 17.02 -36.27
N HIS A 404 -28.59 15.84 -36.54
CA HIS A 404 -28.95 15.43 -37.89
C HIS A 404 -30.17 16.19 -38.45
N ARG A 405 -30.04 16.72 -39.68
CA ARG A 405 -31.11 17.38 -40.44
C ARG A 405 -31.97 16.34 -41.19
N PRO A 406 -33.29 16.23 -40.94
CA PRO A 406 -34.15 15.21 -41.53
C PRO A 406 -34.17 15.20 -43.07
N ALA A 407 -34.08 16.38 -43.70
CA ALA A 407 -34.14 16.55 -45.15
C ALA A 407 -32.97 15.90 -45.91
N ALA A 408 -31.77 15.82 -45.29
CA ALA A 408 -30.59 15.21 -45.91
C ALA A 408 -30.62 13.67 -45.81
N VAL A 409 -31.26 13.12 -44.76
CA VAL A 409 -31.33 11.67 -44.49
C VAL A 409 -32.33 10.97 -45.42
N LEU A 410 -33.44 11.63 -45.78
CA LEU A 410 -34.50 11.06 -46.63
C LEU A 410 -34.19 11.15 -48.14
N LYS A 411 -33.34 12.08 -48.57
CA LYS A 411 -32.96 12.25 -49.98
C LYS A 411 -31.78 11.38 -50.44
N GLY A 412 -31.27 10.48 -49.58
CA GLY A 412 -30.16 9.57 -49.92
C GLY A 412 -28.83 10.25 -50.27
N GLY A 413 -28.68 11.55 -49.97
CA GLY A 413 -27.58 12.38 -50.45
C GLY A 413 -26.28 12.25 -49.65
N GLY A 414 -25.29 11.62 -50.28
CA GLY A 414 -23.94 12.18 -50.48
C GLY A 414 -23.03 12.49 -49.29
N ALA A 415 -21.97 11.68 -49.16
CA ALA A 415 -20.63 11.95 -48.63
C ALA A 415 -20.35 13.36 -48.06
N THR A 416 -20.86 13.66 -46.87
CA THR A 416 -20.15 14.53 -45.94
C THR A 416 -19.23 13.65 -45.12
N VAL A 417 -17.99 14.11 -44.87
CA VAL A 417 -17.08 13.42 -43.92
C VAL A 417 -17.87 13.20 -42.64
N ASP A 418 -18.18 11.92 -42.38
CA ASP A 418 -19.03 11.50 -41.28
C ASP A 418 -18.27 11.90 -40.01
N HIS A 419 -18.53 13.08 -39.44
CA HIS A 419 -17.82 13.62 -38.27
C HIS A 419 -17.85 12.61 -37.11
N SER A 420 -18.88 11.76 -37.09
CA SER A 420 -19.00 10.60 -36.20
C SER A 420 -17.85 9.58 -36.32
N THR A 421 -17.25 9.43 -37.50
CA THR A 421 -16.14 8.50 -37.78
C THR A 421 -14.79 9.07 -37.36
N ALA A 422 -14.54 10.36 -37.59
CA ALA A 422 -13.33 11.03 -37.13
C ALA A 422 -13.26 11.06 -35.60
N ILE A 423 -14.36 11.40 -34.93
CA ILE A 423 -14.41 11.43 -33.46
C ILE A 423 -14.26 10.02 -32.88
N ARG A 424 -14.89 9.00 -33.48
CA ARG A 424 -14.70 7.60 -33.07
C ARG A 424 -13.25 7.15 -33.21
N GLN A 425 -12.57 7.52 -34.30
CA GLN A 425 -11.14 7.24 -34.43
C GLN A 425 -10.32 7.97 -33.37
N GLY A 426 -10.65 9.22 -33.05
CA GLY A 426 -10.05 9.97 -31.94
C GLY A 426 -10.27 9.30 -30.58
N LEU A 427 -11.48 8.79 -30.30
CA LEU A 427 -11.79 8.04 -29.08
C LEU A 427 -10.98 6.75 -28.98
N VAL A 428 -10.79 6.02 -30.09
CA VAL A 428 -9.94 4.82 -30.14
C VAL A 428 -8.47 5.17 -29.90
N VAL A 429 -7.97 6.26 -30.49
CA VAL A 429 -6.63 6.77 -30.19
C VAL A 429 -6.51 7.09 -28.70
N GLY A 430 -7.48 7.82 -28.14
CA GLY A 430 -7.54 8.13 -26.70
C GLY A 430 -7.51 6.89 -25.83
N GLN A 431 -8.29 5.86 -26.15
CA GLN A 431 -8.29 4.57 -25.44
C GLN A 431 -6.89 3.94 -25.39
N PHE A 432 -6.15 3.92 -26.50
CA PHE A 432 -4.78 3.42 -26.52
C PHE A 432 -3.78 4.36 -25.84
N MET A 433 -4.03 5.67 -25.85
CA MET A 433 -3.25 6.63 -25.06
C MET A 433 -3.40 6.41 -23.55
N LEU A 434 -4.50 5.80 -23.10
CA LEU A 434 -4.64 5.39 -21.69
C LEU A 434 -4.00 4.02 -21.43
N LEU A 435 -4.14 3.08 -22.37
CA LEU A 435 -3.67 1.70 -22.20
C LEU A 435 -2.15 1.54 -22.31
N ILE A 436 -1.50 2.18 -23.28
CA ILE A 436 -0.05 2.01 -23.53
C ILE A 436 0.80 2.50 -22.34
N PRO A 437 0.54 3.68 -21.73
CA PRO A 437 1.27 4.10 -20.54
C PRO A 437 1.05 3.14 -19.38
N LEU A 438 -0.18 2.68 -19.17
CA LEU A 438 -0.52 1.76 -18.11
C LEU A 438 0.22 0.41 -18.25
N LEU A 439 0.31 -0.14 -19.47
CA LEU A 439 1.13 -1.33 -19.78
C LEU A 439 2.63 -1.08 -19.55
N SER A 440 3.12 0.11 -19.94
CA SER A 440 4.52 0.49 -19.75
C SER A 440 4.89 0.59 -18.28
N VAL A 441 4.03 1.23 -17.47
CA VAL A 441 4.18 1.32 -16.00
C VAL A 441 4.16 -0.06 -15.38
N THR A 442 3.20 -0.91 -15.77
CA THR A 442 3.12 -2.28 -15.23
C THR A 442 4.40 -3.08 -15.52
N LEU A 443 4.92 -3.00 -16.75
CA LEU A 443 6.16 -3.68 -17.12
C LEU A 443 7.38 -3.13 -16.36
N ALA A 444 7.46 -1.81 -16.20
CA ALA A 444 8.55 -1.17 -15.46
C ALA A 444 8.53 -1.54 -13.97
N VAL A 445 7.34 -1.53 -13.35
CA VAL A 445 7.13 -1.91 -11.95
C VAL A 445 7.49 -3.39 -11.73
N HIS A 446 7.07 -4.30 -12.62
CA HIS A 446 7.49 -5.71 -12.54
C HIS A 446 9.00 -5.89 -12.61
N ARG A 447 9.67 -5.21 -13.56
CA ARG A 447 11.13 -5.27 -13.66
C ARG A 447 11.83 -4.67 -12.44
N GLN A 448 11.27 -3.61 -11.87
CA GLN A 448 11.76 -3.00 -10.64
C GLN A 448 11.60 -3.96 -9.45
N GLN A 449 10.45 -4.63 -9.33
CA GLN A 449 10.22 -5.63 -8.29
C GLN A 449 11.18 -6.82 -8.46
N ASP A 450 11.39 -7.31 -9.68
CA ASP A 450 12.35 -8.38 -9.96
C ASP A 450 13.77 -7.97 -9.60
N LEU A 451 14.17 -6.72 -9.90
CA LEU A 451 15.46 -6.16 -9.50
C LEU A 451 15.59 -6.14 -7.97
N LEU A 452 14.59 -5.64 -7.24
CA LEU A 452 14.66 -5.57 -5.77
C LEU A 452 14.66 -6.96 -5.12
N THR A 453 14.00 -7.95 -5.74
CA THR A 453 13.90 -9.32 -5.20
C THR A 453 15.14 -10.16 -5.51
N HIS A 454 15.78 -9.93 -6.67
CA HIS A 454 16.90 -10.74 -7.16
C HIS A 454 18.22 -9.97 -7.28
N ALA A 455 18.26 -8.69 -6.92
CA ALA A 455 19.51 -7.96 -6.80
C ALA A 455 20.42 -8.77 -5.87
N ARG A 456 21.66 -8.97 -6.31
CA ARG A 456 22.69 -9.55 -5.44
C ARG A 456 22.88 -8.56 -4.30
N LEU A 457 22.20 -8.82 -3.19
CA LEU A 457 22.43 -8.12 -1.94
C LEU A 457 23.93 -8.22 -1.65
N SER A 458 24.52 -7.15 -1.14
CA SER A 458 25.94 -7.13 -0.73
C SER A 458 26.22 -8.09 0.44
N TYR A 459 25.21 -8.84 0.89
CA TYR A 459 25.23 -9.79 1.99
C TYR A 459 24.35 -11.01 1.66
N ASP A 460 24.50 -12.10 2.42
CA ASP A 460 23.78 -13.35 2.18
C ASP A 460 22.63 -13.57 3.19
N PRO A 461 21.37 -13.21 2.85
CA PRO A 461 20.21 -13.45 3.71
C PRO A 461 19.75 -14.91 3.74
N SER A 462 20.27 -15.77 2.86
CA SER A 462 19.73 -17.12 2.66
C SER A 462 19.97 -18.01 3.87
N GLN A 463 19.03 -18.92 4.18
CA GLN A 463 19.18 -19.89 5.27
C GLN A 463 19.48 -19.27 6.65
N VAL A 464 19.03 -18.03 6.87
CA VAL A 464 19.07 -17.37 8.18
C VAL A 464 17.71 -17.51 8.84
N VAL A 465 17.67 -18.20 9.97
CA VAL A 465 16.49 -18.34 10.82
C VAL A 465 16.59 -17.31 11.94
N VAL A 466 15.56 -16.48 12.09
CA VAL A 466 15.44 -15.54 13.20
C VAL A 466 14.50 -16.15 14.23
N VAL A 467 14.98 -16.27 15.46
CA VAL A 467 14.19 -16.68 16.61
C VAL A 467 13.91 -15.44 17.45
N GLU A 468 12.62 -15.22 17.71
CA GLU A 468 12.19 -14.17 18.63
C GLU A 468 12.28 -14.71 20.06
N GLY A 469 13.06 -14.04 20.90
CA GLY A 469 13.22 -14.47 22.29
C GLY A 469 14.38 -13.78 23.00
N VAL A 470 14.36 -13.83 24.32
CA VAL A 470 15.43 -13.24 25.13
C VAL A 470 16.72 -14.02 24.87
N CYS A 471 17.72 -13.38 24.27
CA CYS A 471 19.06 -13.95 24.16
C CYS A 471 19.74 -13.93 25.53
N ARG A 472 19.54 -15.02 26.29
CA ARG A 472 20.15 -15.26 27.60
C ARG A 472 21.57 -15.85 27.46
N PRO A 473 22.46 -15.65 28.44
CA PRO A 473 23.74 -16.34 28.46
C PRO A 473 23.59 -17.86 28.28
N GLY A 474 24.32 -18.45 27.33
CA GLY A 474 24.32 -19.90 27.07
C GLY A 474 23.21 -20.45 26.16
N ILE A 475 22.14 -19.71 25.83
CA ILE A 475 21.19 -20.17 24.79
C ILE A 475 21.83 -20.11 23.40
N ARG A 476 22.61 -19.07 23.13
CA ARG A 476 23.36 -18.90 21.88
C ARG A 476 24.25 -20.10 21.60
N ASP A 477 25.04 -20.51 22.59
CA ASP A 477 26.00 -21.62 22.44
C ASP A 477 25.30 -22.98 22.29
N ARG A 478 24.19 -23.19 23.01
CA ARG A 478 23.35 -24.38 22.83
C ARG A 478 22.75 -24.45 21.43
N LEU A 479 22.26 -23.33 20.90
CA LEU A 479 21.73 -23.27 19.54
C LEU A 479 22.82 -23.42 18.48
N ALA A 480 24.01 -22.87 18.71
CA ALA A 480 25.16 -23.07 17.84
C ALA A 480 25.64 -24.53 17.81
N ALA A 481 25.43 -25.29 18.91
CA ALA A 481 25.76 -26.71 18.99
C ALA A 481 24.74 -27.64 18.30
N VAL A 482 23.58 -27.11 17.87
CA VAL A 482 22.57 -27.92 17.15
C VAL A 482 23.14 -28.38 15.80
N PRO A 483 23.10 -29.69 15.49
CA PRO A 483 23.52 -30.19 14.18
C PRO A 483 22.76 -29.49 13.04
N GLY A 484 23.49 -28.92 12.09
CA GLY A 484 22.93 -28.16 10.97
C GLY A 484 22.89 -26.64 11.19
N VAL A 485 23.27 -26.13 12.38
CA VAL A 485 23.51 -24.70 12.63
C VAL A 485 25.00 -24.41 12.42
N ARG A 486 25.33 -23.45 11.55
CA ARG A 486 26.70 -23.00 11.26
C ARG A 486 27.16 -21.92 12.24
N THR A 487 26.29 -20.98 12.54
CA THR A 487 26.61 -19.80 13.36
C THR A 487 25.36 -19.30 14.05
N ALA A 488 25.49 -18.88 15.31
CA ALA A 488 24.44 -18.23 16.07
C ALA A 488 24.93 -16.86 16.54
N SER A 489 24.11 -15.83 16.40
CA SER A 489 24.42 -14.47 16.82
C SER A 489 23.19 -13.82 17.44
N CYS A 490 23.39 -13.05 18.51
CA CYS A 490 22.32 -12.26 19.08
C CYS A 490 22.33 -10.83 18.53
N ALA A 491 21.17 -10.20 18.47
CA ALA A 491 21.03 -8.80 18.10
C ALA A 491 19.82 -8.18 18.80
N GLY A 492 19.82 -6.84 18.86
CA GLY A 492 18.68 -6.08 19.34
C GLY A 492 17.51 -6.11 18.35
N MET A 493 16.31 -5.82 18.87
CA MET A 493 15.07 -5.74 18.08
C MET A 493 15.16 -4.70 16.96
N GLU A 494 16.00 -3.67 17.14
CA GLU A 494 16.24 -2.63 16.15
C GLU A 494 16.83 -3.16 14.83
N THR A 495 17.35 -4.39 14.79
CA THR A 495 17.83 -5.02 13.55
C THR A 495 16.72 -5.45 12.59
N LEU A 496 15.46 -5.56 13.07
CA LEU A 496 14.27 -5.72 12.22
C LEU A 496 13.56 -4.40 11.93
N MET A 497 14.04 -3.28 12.49
CA MET A 497 13.51 -1.95 12.20
C MET A 497 14.22 -1.41 10.96
N PRO A 498 13.50 -1.07 9.87
CA PRO A 498 14.12 -0.65 8.61
C PRO A 498 15.09 0.53 8.73
N GLU A 499 14.83 1.43 9.67
CA GLU A 499 15.64 2.64 9.90
C GLU A 499 16.53 2.56 11.15
N GLY A 500 16.54 1.44 11.89
CA GLY A 500 17.19 1.33 13.20
C GLY A 500 16.69 2.38 14.20
N VAL A 501 17.50 2.69 15.21
CA VAL A 501 17.23 3.77 16.17
C VAL A 501 18.05 5.00 15.77
N PRO A 502 17.43 6.11 15.33
CA PRO A 502 18.16 7.29 14.90
C PRO A 502 18.75 8.02 16.11
N ILE A 503 20.03 8.36 16.01
CA ILE A 503 20.79 9.12 17.01
C ILE A 503 21.63 10.19 16.32
N VAL A 504 22.08 11.20 17.05
CA VAL A 504 23.05 12.18 16.53
C VAL A 504 24.44 11.77 16.99
N ALA A 505 25.34 11.58 16.02
CA ALA A 505 26.75 11.32 16.24
C ALA A 505 27.57 12.56 15.86
N SER A 506 28.60 12.85 16.65
CA SER A 506 29.50 14.00 16.43
C SER A 506 30.94 13.52 16.24
N ALA A 507 31.53 13.84 15.10
CA ALA A 507 32.93 13.54 14.79
C ALA A 507 33.89 14.64 15.25
N PRO A 508 35.19 14.32 15.41
CA PRO A 508 36.22 15.33 15.63
C PRO A 508 36.17 16.42 14.56
N GLY A 509 36.14 17.69 14.97
CA GLY A 509 35.95 18.84 14.06
C GLY A 509 34.52 19.39 14.03
N GLY A 510 33.59 18.83 14.81
CA GLY A 510 32.25 19.37 15.00
C GLY A 510 31.25 19.00 13.90
N VAL A 511 31.58 18.04 13.04
CA VAL A 511 30.64 17.50 12.05
C VAL A 511 29.65 16.60 12.77
N GLU A 512 28.36 16.93 12.66
CA GLU A 512 27.27 16.14 13.22
C GLU A 512 26.49 15.43 12.12
N LYS A 513 26.07 14.20 12.39
CA LYS A 513 25.29 13.39 11.47
C LYS A 513 24.22 12.62 12.22
N THR A 514 23.02 12.54 11.65
CA THR A 514 21.99 11.60 12.11
C THR A 514 22.36 10.20 11.61
N ILE A 515 22.51 9.24 12.52
CA ILE A 515 22.96 7.88 12.25
C ILE A 515 22.02 6.88 12.92
N SER A 516 21.69 5.80 12.23
CA SER A 516 20.91 4.69 12.76
C SER A 516 21.80 3.73 13.55
N THR A 517 21.53 3.52 14.83
CA THR A 517 22.27 2.56 15.66
C THR A 517 21.64 1.16 15.64
N MET A 518 22.50 0.15 15.60
CA MET A 518 22.16 -1.27 15.72
C MET A 518 23.08 -1.95 16.74
N ARG A 519 22.48 -2.63 17.73
CA ARG A 519 23.23 -3.42 18.70
C ARG A 519 23.27 -4.86 18.25
N VAL A 520 24.49 -5.36 18.10
CA VAL A 520 24.76 -6.67 17.53
C VAL A 520 25.82 -7.39 18.34
N ASP A 521 25.81 -8.71 18.27
CA ASP A 521 26.90 -9.54 18.76
C ASP A 521 28.03 -9.60 17.72
N ALA A 522 29.24 -10.00 18.14
CA ALA A 522 30.43 -9.98 17.28
C ALA A 522 30.29 -10.87 16.04
N SER A 523 29.54 -11.97 16.14
CA SER A 523 29.31 -12.91 15.04
C SER A 523 28.28 -12.43 14.01
N PHE A 524 27.59 -11.31 14.24
CA PHE A 524 26.45 -10.89 13.42
C PHE A 524 26.84 -10.55 11.98
N LEU A 525 27.84 -9.69 11.79
CA LEU A 525 28.28 -9.28 10.45
C LEU A 525 28.93 -10.45 9.68
N LEU A 526 29.64 -11.32 10.40
CA LEU A 526 30.20 -12.56 9.86
C LEU A 526 29.12 -13.54 9.41
N LEU A 527 28.01 -13.63 10.15
CA LEU A 527 26.87 -14.48 9.82
C LEU A 527 26.28 -14.14 8.45
N PHE A 528 26.18 -12.85 8.13
CA PHE A 528 25.72 -12.32 6.85
C PHE A 528 26.81 -12.24 5.77
N GLY A 529 28.07 -12.58 6.11
CA GLY A 529 29.19 -12.60 5.18
C GLY A 529 29.67 -11.22 4.76
N ILE A 530 29.52 -10.21 5.62
CA ILE A 530 29.87 -8.81 5.31
C ILE A 530 31.35 -8.59 5.63
N PRO A 531 32.21 -8.29 4.63
CA PRO A 531 33.62 -8.02 4.87
C PRO A 531 33.85 -6.57 5.34
N PRO A 532 34.90 -6.27 6.13
CA PRO A 532 35.31 -4.90 6.39
C PRO A 532 35.95 -4.28 5.14
N LEU A 533 35.66 -3.01 4.87
CA LEU A 533 36.38 -2.19 3.87
C LEU A 533 37.71 -1.68 4.43
N ALA A 534 37.72 -1.28 5.71
CA ALA A 534 38.92 -0.83 6.42
C ALA A 534 38.82 -1.18 7.91
N GLY A 535 39.96 -1.38 8.57
CA GLY A 535 40.02 -1.78 9.98
C GLY A 535 39.65 -3.25 10.19
N ARG A 536 38.95 -3.53 11.30
CA ARG A 536 38.57 -4.90 11.69
C ARG A 536 37.08 -4.99 12.05
N LEU A 537 36.51 -6.19 11.96
CA LEU A 537 35.20 -6.50 12.53
C LEU A 537 35.30 -6.69 14.04
N PHE A 538 34.14 -6.84 14.69
CA PHE A 538 34.05 -7.29 16.07
C PHE A 538 34.60 -8.70 16.23
N ASP A 539 35.30 -8.96 17.33
CA ASP A 539 35.91 -10.25 17.64
C ASP A 539 35.67 -10.61 19.12
N ALA A 540 35.48 -11.88 19.42
CA ALA A 540 35.11 -12.41 20.73
C ALA A 540 36.14 -12.11 21.82
N GLU A 541 37.44 -12.06 21.49
CA GLU A 541 38.50 -11.71 22.45
C GLU A 541 38.40 -10.26 22.93
N HIS A 542 38.03 -9.34 22.03
CA HIS A 542 37.95 -7.90 22.29
C HIS A 542 36.53 -7.42 22.61
N SER A 543 35.52 -8.29 22.47
CA SER A 543 34.11 -7.99 22.78
C SER A 543 33.87 -7.68 24.26
N ARG A 544 34.79 -8.13 25.12
CA ARG A 544 34.79 -7.86 26.56
C ARG A 544 35.48 -6.55 26.93
N GLU A 545 36.22 -5.92 26.01
CA GLU A 545 37.14 -4.84 26.36
C GLU A 545 36.54 -3.43 26.40
N THR A 546 35.41 -3.10 25.72
CA THR A 546 34.68 -1.84 26.02
C THR A 546 33.32 -1.76 25.31
N ALA A 547 32.30 -1.24 26.01
CA ALA A 547 31.01 -0.82 25.43
C ALA A 547 31.12 0.37 24.43
N ASP A 548 32.34 0.86 24.24
CA ASP A 548 32.69 2.09 23.51
C ASP A 548 33.31 1.80 22.14
N THR A 549 33.19 0.59 21.58
CA THR A 549 33.70 0.26 20.24
C THR A 549 32.58 0.15 19.21
N ILE A 550 32.79 0.76 18.04
CA ILE A 550 31.76 0.87 17.00
C ILE A 550 32.30 0.58 15.59
N LEU A 551 31.42 0.10 14.73
CA LEU A 551 31.63 0.00 13.28
C LEU A 551 30.68 0.96 12.56
N LEU A 552 31.16 1.57 11.48
CA LEU A 552 30.37 2.46 10.64
C LEU A 552 30.26 1.90 9.23
N ASN A 553 29.13 2.12 8.55
CA ASN A 553 29.09 1.89 7.11
C ASN A 553 29.77 3.02 6.33
N GLU A 554 30.00 2.81 5.03
CA GLU A 554 30.64 3.79 4.14
C GLU A 554 29.86 5.11 4.08
N THR A 555 28.53 5.06 4.07
CA THR A 555 27.67 6.25 4.09
C THR A 555 27.81 7.06 5.38
N ALA A 556 27.92 6.40 6.55
CA ALA A 556 28.18 7.08 7.82
C ALA A 556 29.58 7.72 7.87
N ALA A 557 30.61 7.01 7.40
CA ALA A 557 31.97 7.53 7.36
C ALA A 557 32.05 8.80 6.48
N ARG A 558 31.46 8.76 5.29
CA ARG A 558 31.36 9.92 4.39
C ARG A 558 30.56 11.05 5.00
N GLY A 559 29.44 10.73 5.66
CA GLY A 559 28.57 11.69 6.33
C GLY A 559 29.26 12.45 7.46
N LEU A 560 30.16 11.79 8.19
CA LEU A 560 30.95 12.39 9.27
C LEU A 560 32.22 13.11 8.79
N GLY A 561 32.42 13.21 7.46
CA GLY A 561 33.51 14.00 6.86
C GLY A 561 34.73 13.20 6.42
N TRP A 562 34.71 11.86 6.51
CA TRP A 562 35.79 11.01 6.03
C TRP A 562 35.52 10.49 4.63
N SER A 563 36.23 11.05 3.63
CA SER A 563 36.12 10.61 2.23
C SER A 563 36.77 9.24 1.95
N ARG A 564 37.65 8.78 2.84
CA ARG A 564 38.37 7.50 2.73
C ARG A 564 38.13 6.63 3.98
N PRO A 565 37.68 5.37 3.83
CA PRO A 565 37.39 4.49 4.98
C PRO A 565 38.54 4.36 5.97
N GLU A 566 39.79 4.35 5.49
CA GLU A 566 40.98 4.16 6.32
C GLU A 566 41.23 5.33 7.29
N THR A 567 40.76 6.53 6.94
CA THR A 567 40.95 7.73 7.77
C THR A 567 40.00 7.81 8.96
N ALA A 568 38.89 7.08 8.90
CA ALA A 568 37.90 7.01 9.96
C ALA A 568 38.30 6.01 11.06
N VAL A 569 39.10 4.98 10.73
CA VAL A 569 39.52 3.94 11.69
C VAL A 569 40.44 4.54 12.75
N GLY A 570 40.19 4.22 14.02
CA GLY A 570 40.91 4.71 15.19
C GLY A 570 40.41 6.06 15.72
N GLN A 571 39.52 6.76 14.99
CA GLN A 571 38.92 8.02 15.45
C GLN A 571 37.91 7.77 16.58
N THR A 572 37.74 8.76 17.44
CA THR A 572 36.73 8.74 18.51
C THR A 572 35.62 9.71 18.15
N ILE A 573 34.38 9.23 18.11
CA ILE A 573 33.18 10.06 17.92
C ILE A 573 32.40 10.12 19.22
N ARG A 574 31.61 11.17 19.42
CA ARG A 574 30.68 11.25 20.54
C ARG A 574 29.32 10.76 20.08
N VAL A 575 28.79 9.78 20.81
CA VAL A 575 27.50 9.17 20.50
C VAL A 575 26.57 9.39 21.70
N SER A 576 25.40 9.97 21.46
CA SER A 576 24.38 10.12 22.51
C SER A 576 23.50 8.88 22.53
N VAL A 577 23.80 7.93 23.43
CA VAL A 577 23.03 6.68 23.59
C VAL A 577 22.37 6.66 24.97
N ALA A 578 21.10 6.23 25.03
CA ALA A 578 20.40 5.87 26.27
C ALA A 578 20.39 6.93 27.40
N GLY A 579 20.21 8.21 27.07
CA GLY A 579 20.06 9.28 28.06
C GLY A 579 21.36 9.91 28.54
N GLU A 580 22.51 9.39 28.14
CA GLU A 580 23.82 9.94 28.48
C GLU A 580 24.34 10.88 27.39
N SER A 581 24.77 12.08 27.80
CA SER A 581 25.34 13.07 26.90
C SER A 581 26.74 12.66 26.42
N GLY A 582 26.80 11.98 25.27
CA GLY A 582 27.98 11.82 24.43
C GLY A 582 29.08 10.96 25.03
N SER A 583 28.83 9.65 25.11
CA SER A 583 29.89 8.69 25.42
C SER A 583 30.88 8.63 24.25
N PRO A 584 32.20 8.73 24.51
CA PRO A 584 33.20 8.61 23.46
C PRO A 584 33.22 7.18 22.94
N ALA A 585 33.03 7.00 21.64
CA ALA A 585 33.06 5.70 20.98
C ALA A 585 34.17 5.67 19.92
N GLN A 586 35.00 4.64 19.94
CA GLN A 586 36.10 4.45 19.00
C GLN A 586 35.65 3.65 17.77
N VAL A 587 35.93 4.19 16.59
CA VAL A 587 35.69 3.53 15.30
C VAL A 587 36.76 2.48 15.06
N VAL A 588 36.41 1.19 15.10
CA VAL A 588 37.36 0.08 14.90
C VAL A 588 37.39 -0.47 13.48
N GLY A 589 36.40 -0.12 12.66
CA GLY A 589 36.30 -0.58 11.28
C GLY A 589 35.16 0.07 10.51
N ILE A 590 35.31 0.07 9.19
CA ILE A 590 34.31 0.54 8.23
C ILE A 590 33.85 -0.64 7.37
N ILE A 591 32.55 -0.77 7.19
CA ILE A 591 31.92 -1.85 6.41
C ILE A 591 31.22 -1.28 5.17
N PRO A 592 30.98 -2.08 4.11
CA PRO A 592 30.30 -1.60 2.92
C PRO A 592 28.85 -1.21 3.22
N ASP A 593 28.26 -0.39 2.37
CA ASP A 593 26.84 -0.04 2.47
C ASP A 593 25.96 -1.28 2.17
N PHE A 594 25.11 -1.64 3.13
CA PHE A 594 24.07 -2.67 2.97
C PHE A 594 22.81 -2.25 3.74
N SER A 595 21.65 -2.75 3.31
CA SER A 595 20.36 -2.49 3.97
C SER A 595 19.83 -3.77 4.61
N MET A 596 19.51 -3.69 5.90
CA MET A 596 18.76 -4.73 6.63
C MET A 596 17.24 -4.55 6.51
N GLY A 597 16.82 -3.38 6.02
CA GLY A 597 15.43 -2.97 5.91
C GLY A 597 14.93 -2.92 4.48
N SER A 598 14.23 -1.82 4.15
CA SER A 598 13.76 -1.53 2.80
C SER A 598 14.93 -1.47 1.80
N LEU A 599 14.77 -2.11 0.65
CA LEU A 599 15.68 -1.98 -0.50
C LEU A 599 15.30 -0.81 -1.42
N GLU A 600 14.18 -0.14 -1.11
CA GLU A 600 13.70 1.02 -1.86
C GLU A 600 14.50 2.27 -1.49
N ASP A 601 14.77 2.42 -0.20
CA ASP A 601 15.39 3.59 0.38
C ASP A 601 16.91 3.58 0.20
N LYS A 602 17.49 4.78 0.21
CA LYS A 602 18.96 4.92 0.24
C LYS A 602 19.47 4.32 1.53
N VAL A 603 20.59 3.59 1.45
CA VAL A 603 21.24 3.03 2.64
C VAL A 603 21.53 4.18 3.63
N PRO A 604 20.92 4.17 4.83
CA PRO A 604 21.12 5.24 5.79
C PRO A 604 22.55 5.18 6.36
N PRO A 605 23.06 6.27 6.95
CA PRO A 605 24.23 6.21 7.82
C PRO A 605 23.96 5.23 8.97
N MET A 606 24.79 4.20 9.13
CA MET A 606 24.59 3.17 10.16
C MET A 606 25.80 3.04 11.08
N LEU A 607 25.52 2.82 12.36
CA LEU A 607 26.48 2.52 13.42
C LEU A 607 26.11 1.18 14.05
N PHE A 608 27.07 0.28 14.10
CA PHE A 608 26.94 -1.00 14.80
C PHE A 608 27.77 -0.94 16.08
N GLN A 609 27.21 -1.41 17.19
CA GLN A 609 27.89 -1.48 18.48
C GLN A 609 27.66 -2.84 19.13
N ILE A 610 28.64 -3.29 19.92
CA ILE A 610 28.52 -4.56 20.65
C ILE A 610 27.49 -4.43 21.77
N ARG A 611 26.62 -5.43 21.91
CA ARG A 611 25.70 -5.52 23.06
C ARG A 611 26.52 -5.73 24.35
N GLY A 612 26.53 -4.74 25.25
CA GLY A 612 27.25 -4.82 26.52
C GLY A 612 26.63 -5.79 27.54
N ALA A 613 27.47 -6.36 28.42
CA ALA A 613 27.08 -7.36 29.42
C ALA A 613 25.99 -6.88 30.42
N GLN A 614 25.95 -5.59 30.74
CA GLN A 614 24.94 -5.01 31.65
C GLN A 614 23.51 -5.05 31.06
N LEU A 615 23.37 -5.02 29.73
CA LEU A 615 22.09 -5.02 29.01
C LEU A 615 21.60 -6.44 28.68
N GLU A 616 22.40 -7.48 28.93
CA GLU A 616 22.02 -8.89 28.74
C GLU A 616 20.88 -9.34 29.67
N ALA A 617 20.63 -8.61 30.75
CA ALA A 617 19.69 -9.00 31.79
C ALA A 617 18.23 -8.58 31.57
N GLN A 618 17.92 -7.67 30.64
CA GLN A 618 16.58 -7.05 30.57
C GLN A 618 15.93 -6.89 29.19
N GLU A 619 16.62 -7.17 28.08
CA GLU A 619 16.04 -6.88 26.76
C GLU A 619 15.51 -8.10 26.01
N SER A 620 14.28 -7.94 25.48
CA SER A 620 13.79 -8.68 24.31
C SER A 620 14.81 -8.56 23.18
N GLY A 621 15.31 -9.68 22.67
CA GLY A 621 16.29 -9.71 21.59
C GLY A 621 15.88 -10.65 20.47
N LEU A 622 16.77 -10.76 19.49
CA LEU A 622 16.63 -11.66 18.36
C LEU A 622 17.86 -12.56 18.32
N ILE A 623 17.64 -13.83 17.98
CA ILE A 623 18.72 -14.80 17.76
C ILE A 623 18.70 -15.16 16.28
N TYR A 624 19.77 -14.79 15.58
CA TYR A 624 20.01 -15.12 14.19
C TYR A 624 20.82 -16.40 14.12
N LEU A 625 20.30 -17.39 13.39
CA LEU A 625 20.90 -18.71 13.21
C LEU A 625 21.13 -18.94 11.72
N LYS A 626 22.38 -19.07 11.30
CA LYS A 626 22.71 -19.46 9.92
C LYS A 626 22.79 -20.97 9.85
N LEU A 627 22.04 -21.58 8.95
CA LEU A 627 22.08 -23.03 8.74
C LEU A 627 23.30 -23.40 7.87
N ALA A 628 23.85 -24.58 8.10
CA ALA A 628 25.06 -25.08 7.41
C ALA A 628 24.78 -25.67 6.01
N GLY A 629 23.54 -25.56 5.50
CA GLY A 629 23.04 -26.36 4.38
C GLY A 629 22.73 -27.80 4.77
N GLY A 630 21.93 -28.51 3.97
CA GLY A 630 21.46 -29.88 4.28
C GLY A 630 19.93 -29.96 4.41
N ASP A 631 19.42 -30.79 5.32
CA ASP A 631 17.99 -30.88 5.63
C ASP A 631 17.58 -29.79 6.64
N PRO A 632 16.91 -28.69 6.19
CA PRO A 632 16.48 -27.63 7.09
C PRO A 632 15.47 -28.15 8.12
N HIS A 633 14.67 -29.18 7.81
CA HIS A 633 13.69 -29.70 8.77
C HIS A 633 14.35 -30.31 10.00
N ALA A 634 15.43 -31.06 9.82
CA ALA A 634 16.19 -31.64 10.93
C ALA A 634 16.84 -30.56 11.82
N ALA A 635 17.46 -29.55 11.21
CA ALA A 635 18.06 -28.43 11.94
C ALA A 635 17.01 -27.64 12.73
N LEU A 636 15.87 -27.35 12.09
CA LEU A 636 14.75 -26.66 12.71
C LEU A 636 14.13 -27.46 13.86
N ALA A 637 14.00 -28.79 13.72
CA ALA A 637 13.51 -29.65 14.79
C ALA A 637 14.47 -29.64 16.00
N GLY A 638 15.78 -29.63 15.75
CA GLY A 638 16.81 -29.50 16.77
C GLY A 638 16.78 -28.14 17.49
N ILE A 639 16.61 -27.05 16.73
CA ILE A 639 16.42 -25.69 17.27
C ILE A 639 15.16 -25.65 18.14
N ASP A 640 14.05 -26.17 17.64
CA ASP A 640 12.78 -26.18 18.36
C ASP A 640 12.88 -27.00 19.66
N ALA A 641 13.62 -28.12 19.66
CA ALA A 641 13.88 -28.92 20.86
C ALA A 641 14.76 -28.18 21.88
N ALA A 642 15.82 -27.50 21.42
CA ALA A 642 16.69 -26.72 22.28
C ALA A 642 15.95 -25.53 22.93
N LEU A 643 15.09 -24.85 22.17
CA LEU A 643 14.26 -23.75 22.67
C LEU A 643 13.20 -24.25 23.66
N ARG A 644 12.51 -25.36 23.38
CA ARG A 644 11.54 -25.97 24.31
C ARG A 644 12.19 -26.49 25.59
N ALA A 645 13.45 -26.93 25.52
CA ALA A 645 14.19 -27.37 26.71
C ALA A 645 14.58 -26.18 27.61
N ASP A 646 14.84 -25.01 27.03
CA ASP A 646 15.10 -23.78 27.80
C ASP A 646 13.83 -23.19 28.41
N ASP A 647 12.74 -23.14 27.63
CA ASP A 647 11.45 -22.65 28.09
C ASP A 647 10.28 -23.50 27.53
N PRO A 648 9.85 -24.55 28.27
CA PRO A 648 8.75 -25.42 27.85
C PRO A 648 7.40 -24.69 27.72
N GLY A 649 7.29 -23.49 28.31
CA GLY A 649 6.07 -22.69 28.36
C GLY A 649 5.88 -21.76 27.16
N ILE A 650 6.89 -21.57 26.32
CA ILE A 650 6.87 -20.62 25.19
C ILE A 650 6.83 -21.39 23.87
N PRO A 651 5.77 -21.27 23.05
CA PRO A 651 5.79 -21.80 21.70
C PRO A 651 6.91 -21.14 20.89
N VAL A 652 7.67 -21.96 20.18
CA VAL A 652 8.81 -21.49 19.40
C VAL A 652 8.34 -20.55 18.30
N SER A 653 8.71 -19.27 18.40
CA SER A 653 8.48 -18.27 17.36
C SER A 653 9.76 -18.08 16.56
N ARG A 654 9.74 -18.57 15.33
CA ARG A 654 10.83 -18.39 14.37
C ARG A 654 10.29 -18.15 12.97
N PHE A 655 11.04 -17.39 12.19
CA PHE A 655 10.77 -17.15 10.78
C PHE A 655 12.10 -17.12 10.03
N PHE A 656 12.07 -17.30 8.73
CA PHE A 656 13.27 -17.10 7.93
C PHE A 656 13.45 -15.61 7.58
N PHE A 657 14.69 -15.13 7.61
CA PHE A 657 14.98 -13.70 7.38
C PHE A 657 14.56 -13.24 5.97
N ASP A 658 14.64 -14.12 4.96
CA ASP A 658 14.15 -13.85 3.61
C ASP A 658 12.62 -13.69 3.55
N GLU A 659 11.86 -14.44 4.36
CA GLU A 659 10.41 -14.25 4.53
C GLU A 659 10.10 -12.88 5.14
N HIS A 660 10.92 -12.41 6.09
CA HIS A 660 10.78 -11.07 6.66
C HIS A 660 11.12 -9.97 5.64
N LEU A 661 12.20 -10.13 4.87
CA LEU A 661 12.52 -9.19 3.79
C LEU A 661 11.43 -9.15 2.71
N ALA A 662 10.81 -10.30 2.41
CA ALA A 662 9.64 -10.39 1.54
C ALA A 662 8.40 -9.69 2.14
N MET A 663 8.30 -9.58 3.47
CA MET A 663 7.25 -8.81 4.15
C MET A 663 7.49 -7.31 4.02
N LEU A 664 8.74 -6.83 4.11
CA LEU A 664 9.07 -5.41 3.94
C LEU A 664 8.73 -4.90 2.53
N THR A 665 8.95 -5.73 1.52
CA THR A 665 8.58 -5.42 0.11
C THR A 665 7.10 -5.65 -0.21
N ARG A 666 6.27 -6.00 0.79
CA ARG A 666 4.84 -6.29 0.60
C ARG A 666 4.08 -5.09 0.05
N VAL A 667 4.45 -3.87 0.42
CA VAL A 667 3.79 -2.65 -0.09
C VAL A 667 3.98 -2.57 -1.61
N ILE A 668 5.23 -2.62 -2.12
CA ILE A 668 5.49 -2.64 -3.58
C ILE A 668 4.78 -3.82 -4.24
N ARG A 669 4.83 -5.01 -3.64
CA ARG A 669 4.19 -6.20 -4.20
C ARG A 669 2.69 -6.01 -4.34
N THR A 670 2.05 -5.43 -3.33
CA THR A 670 0.61 -5.14 -3.31
C THR A 670 0.27 -4.09 -4.37
N GLU A 671 1.06 -3.02 -4.47
CA GLU A 671 0.92 -2.01 -5.53
C GLU A 671 1.08 -2.65 -6.92
N THR A 672 2.09 -3.48 -7.12
CA THR A 672 2.36 -4.18 -8.38
C THR A 672 1.21 -5.10 -8.77
N GLN A 673 0.63 -5.82 -7.81
CA GLN A 673 -0.54 -6.67 -8.01
C GLN A 673 -1.76 -5.84 -8.40
N ILE A 674 -1.99 -4.69 -7.74
CA ILE A 674 -3.04 -3.72 -8.09
C ILE A 674 -2.83 -3.25 -9.53
N PHE A 675 -1.65 -2.73 -9.88
CA PHE A 675 -1.34 -2.28 -11.24
C PHE A 675 -1.60 -3.37 -12.28
N THR A 676 -1.08 -4.58 -12.03
CA THR A 676 -1.23 -5.72 -12.95
C THR A 676 -2.69 -6.09 -13.16
N LEU A 677 -3.46 -6.21 -12.08
CA LEU A 677 -4.88 -6.56 -12.14
C LEU A 677 -5.65 -5.54 -12.97
N PHE A 678 -5.49 -4.24 -12.68
CA PHE A 678 -6.21 -3.19 -13.40
C PHE A 678 -5.72 -3.02 -14.85
N SER A 679 -4.45 -3.25 -15.12
CA SER A 679 -3.92 -3.27 -16.49
C SER A 679 -4.50 -4.41 -17.31
N VAL A 680 -4.60 -5.62 -16.75
CA VAL A 680 -5.25 -6.76 -17.42
C VAL A 680 -6.73 -6.47 -17.66
N VAL A 681 -7.44 -5.92 -16.68
CA VAL A 681 -8.84 -5.51 -16.86
C VAL A 681 -8.95 -4.49 -18.01
N ASN A 682 -8.18 -3.40 -17.96
CA ASN A 682 -8.19 -2.35 -18.98
C ASN A 682 -7.85 -2.87 -20.38
N LEU A 683 -6.92 -3.82 -20.45
CA LEU A 683 -6.57 -4.49 -21.69
C LEU A 683 -7.74 -5.32 -22.24
N LEU A 684 -8.40 -6.12 -21.42
CA LEU A 684 -9.57 -6.91 -21.82
C LEU A 684 -10.71 -6.00 -22.30
N MET A 685 -10.93 -4.89 -21.59
CA MET A 685 -11.91 -3.88 -22.00
C MET A 685 -11.54 -3.24 -23.32
N ALA A 686 -10.26 -2.91 -23.52
CA ALA A 686 -9.80 -2.33 -24.76
C ALA A 686 -10.01 -3.28 -25.95
N CYS A 687 -9.74 -4.57 -25.75
CA CYS A 687 -10.00 -5.62 -26.74
C CYS A 687 -11.50 -5.70 -27.07
N ALA A 688 -12.37 -5.69 -26.06
CA ALA A 688 -13.81 -5.68 -26.26
C ALA A 688 -14.27 -4.47 -27.09
N GLY A 689 -13.73 -3.28 -26.83
CA GLY A 689 -14.03 -2.06 -27.61
C GLY A 689 -13.67 -2.20 -29.08
N ILE A 690 -12.44 -2.66 -29.38
CA ILE A 690 -11.95 -2.87 -30.74
C ILE A 690 -12.74 -3.99 -31.44
N TYR A 691 -13.06 -5.06 -30.72
CA TYR A 691 -13.88 -6.15 -31.23
C TYR A 691 -15.25 -5.63 -31.67
N GLY A 692 -15.96 -4.88 -30.82
CA GLY A 692 -17.26 -4.32 -31.18
C GLY A 692 -17.18 -3.33 -32.36
N LEU A 693 -16.13 -2.52 -32.41
CA LEU A 693 -15.93 -1.57 -33.52
C LEU A 693 -15.57 -2.25 -34.85
N SER A 694 -14.72 -3.28 -34.80
CA SER A 694 -14.34 -4.08 -35.98
C SER A 694 -15.54 -4.85 -36.52
N ALA A 695 -16.34 -5.46 -35.65
CA ALA A 695 -17.60 -6.10 -36.01
C ALA A 695 -18.55 -5.13 -36.73
N PHE A 696 -18.79 -3.95 -36.15
CA PHE A 696 -19.63 -2.92 -36.78
C PHE A 696 -19.09 -2.44 -38.14
N THR A 697 -17.77 -2.24 -38.25
CA THR A 697 -17.14 -1.77 -39.50
C THR A 697 -17.21 -2.84 -40.59
N ALA A 698 -16.98 -4.10 -40.23
CA ALA A 698 -17.08 -5.23 -41.12
C ALA A 698 -18.53 -5.40 -41.64
N GLU A 699 -19.53 -5.28 -40.76
CA GLU A 699 -20.95 -5.30 -41.16
C GLU A 699 -21.28 -4.18 -42.15
N ARG A 700 -20.84 -2.93 -41.90
CA ARG A 700 -21.11 -1.78 -42.79
C ARG A 700 -20.42 -1.92 -44.15
N ARG A 701 -19.29 -2.62 -44.21
CA ARG A 701 -18.51 -2.87 -45.43
C ARG A 701 -18.78 -4.23 -46.08
N THR A 702 -19.80 -4.97 -45.66
CA THR A 702 -20.10 -6.31 -46.19
C THR A 702 -20.29 -6.32 -47.71
N LYS A 703 -20.98 -5.31 -48.28
CA LYS A 703 -21.14 -5.16 -49.74
C LYS A 703 -19.81 -4.90 -50.45
N GLU A 704 -19.00 -3.98 -49.94
CA GLU A 704 -17.67 -3.66 -50.48
C GLU A 704 -16.73 -4.88 -50.46
N ILE A 705 -16.72 -5.61 -49.34
CA ILE A 705 -15.94 -6.84 -49.16
C ILE A 705 -16.43 -7.94 -50.10
N GLY A 706 -17.75 -8.08 -50.26
CA GLY A 706 -18.36 -9.03 -51.19
C GLY A 706 -17.97 -8.75 -52.64
N VAL A 707 -18.02 -7.49 -53.05
CA VAL A 707 -17.59 -7.04 -54.39
C VAL A 707 -16.10 -7.31 -54.60
N ARG A 708 -15.23 -6.95 -53.65
CA ARG A 708 -13.78 -7.19 -53.75
C ARG A 708 -13.43 -8.68 -53.85
N LYS A 709 -14.13 -9.55 -53.13
CA LYS A 709 -13.96 -11.00 -53.25
C LYS A 709 -14.36 -11.53 -54.62
N VAL A 710 -15.45 -11.02 -55.20
CA VAL A 710 -15.86 -11.37 -56.56
C VAL A 710 -14.80 -10.93 -57.58
N TYR A 711 -14.13 -9.80 -57.34
CA TYR A 711 -12.98 -9.33 -58.11
C TYR A 711 -11.63 -9.98 -57.75
N GLY A 712 -11.62 -11.08 -56.98
CA GLY A 712 -10.42 -11.88 -56.73
C GLY A 712 -9.58 -11.52 -55.50
N ALA A 713 -10.04 -10.61 -54.63
CA ALA A 713 -9.32 -10.30 -53.39
C ALA A 713 -9.27 -11.52 -52.45
N SER A 714 -8.08 -11.85 -51.96
CA SER A 714 -7.87 -12.94 -51.02
C SER A 714 -8.40 -12.60 -49.62
N VAL A 715 -8.63 -13.61 -48.78
CA VAL A 715 -9.00 -13.41 -47.36
C VAL A 715 -7.92 -12.61 -46.64
N THR A 716 -6.64 -12.82 -46.97
CA THR A 716 -5.49 -12.11 -46.43
C THR A 716 -5.50 -10.62 -46.77
N ASP A 717 -5.92 -10.23 -47.98
CA ASP A 717 -5.99 -8.80 -48.37
C ASP A 717 -7.04 -8.05 -47.55
N ILE A 718 -8.17 -8.70 -47.30
CA ILE A 718 -9.26 -8.15 -46.49
C ILE A 718 -8.83 -8.02 -45.03
N VAL A 719 -8.18 -9.04 -44.48
CA VAL A 719 -7.65 -9.01 -43.11
C VAL A 719 -6.56 -7.95 -42.95
N ARG A 720 -5.63 -7.80 -43.92
CA ARG A 720 -4.58 -6.77 -43.90
C ARG A 720 -5.15 -5.35 -43.92
N LEU A 721 -6.18 -5.12 -44.74
CA LEU A 721 -6.88 -3.82 -44.80
C LEU A 721 -7.50 -3.46 -43.45
N LEU A 722 -8.18 -4.42 -42.81
CA LEU A 722 -8.80 -4.23 -41.50
C LEU A 722 -7.74 -4.01 -40.42
N LEU A 723 -6.68 -4.82 -40.39
CA LEU A 723 -5.56 -4.67 -39.47
C LEU A 723 -4.91 -3.29 -39.56
N TRP A 724 -4.64 -2.78 -40.76
CA TRP A 724 -4.03 -1.47 -40.95
C TRP A 724 -4.89 -0.33 -40.39
N GLN A 725 -6.22 -0.45 -40.51
CA GLN A 725 -7.16 0.53 -39.99
C GLN A 725 -7.10 0.65 -38.45
N PHE A 726 -6.79 -0.45 -37.74
CA PHE A 726 -6.68 -0.46 -36.28
C PHE A 726 -5.24 -0.28 -35.77
N ALA A 727 -4.23 -0.66 -36.55
CA ALA A 727 -2.83 -0.42 -36.23
C ALA A 727 -2.47 1.07 -36.23
N LYS A 728 -3.03 1.87 -37.16
CA LYS A 728 -2.74 3.30 -37.26
C LYS A 728 -3.10 4.08 -35.97
N PRO A 729 -4.29 3.92 -35.36
CA PRO A 729 -4.60 4.50 -34.05
C PRO A 729 -3.62 4.11 -32.93
N VAL A 730 -3.19 2.85 -32.89
CA VAL A 730 -2.27 2.34 -31.85
C VAL A 730 -0.89 2.99 -31.99
N LEU A 731 -0.37 3.07 -33.23
CA LEU A 731 0.91 3.71 -33.52
C LEU A 731 0.89 5.21 -33.19
N LEU A 732 -0.19 5.90 -33.58
CA LEU A 732 -0.37 7.31 -33.27
C LEU A 732 -0.45 7.54 -31.74
N ALA A 733 -1.21 6.71 -31.03
CA ALA A 733 -1.30 6.77 -29.58
C ALA A 733 0.07 6.56 -28.93
N GLY A 734 0.82 5.53 -29.34
CA GLY A 734 2.18 5.27 -28.85
C GLY A 734 3.11 6.47 -29.03
N MET A 735 3.17 7.04 -30.22
CA MET A 735 3.99 8.21 -30.51
C MET A 735 3.66 9.41 -29.60
N LEU A 736 2.37 9.65 -29.34
CA LEU A 736 1.92 10.78 -28.51
C LEU A 736 2.23 10.57 -27.02
N VAL A 737 2.26 9.33 -26.53
CA VAL A 737 2.41 9.05 -25.09
C VAL A 737 3.82 8.62 -24.67
N TRP A 738 4.72 8.28 -25.59
CA TRP A 738 6.07 7.84 -25.23
C TRP A 738 6.83 8.88 -24.39
N ILE A 739 6.84 10.15 -24.80
CA ILE A 739 7.54 11.22 -24.05
C ILE A 739 6.96 11.41 -22.64
N PRO A 740 5.65 11.66 -22.44
CA PRO A 740 5.12 11.86 -21.10
C PRO A 740 5.25 10.60 -20.23
N THR A 741 5.10 9.40 -20.81
CA THR A 741 5.28 8.13 -20.07
C THR A 741 6.74 7.96 -19.62
N TYR A 742 7.70 8.26 -20.49
CA TYR A 742 9.12 8.23 -20.16
C TYR A 742 9.47 9.18 -19.01
N LEU A 743 9.03 10.42 -19.09
CA LEU A 743 9.29 11.43 -18.06
C LEU A 743 8.65 11.04 -16.72
N GLY A 744 7.42 10.51 -16.74
CA GLY A 744 6.74 10.02 -15.54
C GLY A 744 7.46 8.83 -14.90
N LEU A 745 7.82 7.83 -15.71
CA LEU A 745 8.56 6.66 -15.23
C LEU A 745 9.92 7.01 -14.66
N ARG A 746 10.67 7.89 -15.34
CA ARG A 746 11.98 8.34 -14.86
C ARG A 746 11.85 9.03 -13.51
N ARG A 747 10.91 9.96 -13.36
CA ARG A 747 10.71 10.69 -12.10
C ARG A 747 10.26 9.79 -10.96
N TRP A 748 9.48 8.75 -11.26
CA TRP A 748 9.09 7.74 -10.27
C TRP A 748 10.28 6.85 -9.87
N LEU A 749 11.07 6.39 -10.85
CA LEU A 749 12.24 5.53 -10.61
C LEU A 749 13.39 6.24 -9.91
N GLU A 750 13.54 7.55 -10.10
CA GLU A 750 14.48 8.40 -9.36
C GLU A 750 14.22 8.41 -7.84
N GLY A 751 13.03 7.96 -7.40
CA GLY A 751 12.71 7.78 -5.98
C GLY A 751 13.40 6.58 -5.33
N PHE A 752 13.85 5.59 -6.12
CA PHE A 752 14.49 4.38 -5.59
C PHE A 752 16.01 4.53 -5.58
N ALA A 753 16.67 4.00 -4.54
CA ALA A 753 18.13 3.98 -4.46
C ALA A 753 18.78 3.11 -5.55
N THR A 754 18.16 1.98 -5.85
CA THR A 754 18.50 1.12 -6.99
C THR A 754 17.30 1.02 -7.91
N HIS A 755 17.48 1.37 -9.19
CA HIS A 755 16.36 1.40 -10.13
C HIS A 755 16.73 0.81 -11.49
N VAL A 756 15.74 0.26 -12.17
CA VAL A 756 15.89 -0.20 -13.56
C VAL A 756 16.07 0.99 -14.48
N GLU A 757 16.98 0.88 -15.46
CA GLU A 757 17.08 1.86 -16.53
C GLU A 757 15.95 1.67 -17.56
N VAL A 758 15.03 2.63 -17.63
CA VAL A 758 13.94 2.62 -18.61
C VAL A 758 14.45 3.20 -19.91
N GLY A 759 14.91 2.33 -20.82
CA GLY A 759 15.27 2.72 -22.18
C GLY A 759 14.05 2.84 -23.12
N PRO A 760 14.20 3.47 -24.30
CA PRO A 760 13.15 3.53 -25.33
C PRO A 760 12.58 2.17 -25.74
N LEU A 761 13.37 1.11 -25.58
CA LEU A 761 12.98 -0.27 -25.86
C LEU A 761 11.78 -0.73 -25.04
N SER A 762 11.64 -0.28 -23.79
CA SER A 762 10.53 -0.62 -22.91
C SER A 762 9.19 -0.09 -23.44
N LEU A 763 9.18 1.16 -23.92
CA LEU A 763 8.02 1.82 -24.51
C LEU A 763 7.65 1.21 -25.86
N LEU A 764 8.67 0.85 -26.66
CA LEU A 764 8.47 0.10 -27.90
C LEU A 764 7.86 -1.28 -27.64
N ALA A 765 8.32 -1.99 -26.61
CA ALA A 765 7.78 -3.29 -26.22
C ALA A 765 6.30 -3.19 -25.80
N ALA A 766 5.92 -2.16 -25.03
CA ALA A 766 4.54 -1.93 -24.64
C ALA A 766 3.63 -1.62 -25.84
N THR A 767 4.07 -0.76 -26.78
CA THR A 767 3.33 -0.47 -28.02
C THR A 767 3.23 -1.71 -28.92
N ALA A 768 4.31 -2.49 -29.04
CA ALA A 768 4.32 -3.73 -29.81
C ALA A 768 3.35 -4.76 -29.23
N LEU A 769 3.31 -4.90 -27.90
CA LEU A 769 2.35 -5.76 -27.21
C LEU A 769 0.91 -5.32 -27.49
N ALA A 770 0.63 -4.01 -27.38
CA ALA A 770 -0.69 -3.46 -27.71
C ALA A 770 -1.09 -3.71 -29.18
N LEU A 771 -0.15 -3.60 -30.12
CA LEU A 771 -0.36 -3.91 -31.54
C LEU A 771 -0.67 -5.39 -31.77
N VAL A 772 0.07 -6.29 -31.13
CA VAL A 772 -0.16 -7.74 -31.23
C VAL A 772 -1.56 -8.06 -30.72
N ILE A 773 -1.95 -7.53 -29.56
CA ILE A 773 -3.24 -7.82 -28.96
C ILE A 773 -4.40 -7.25 -29.78
N ALA A 774 -4.28 -5.99 -30.23
CA ALA A 774 -5.25 -5.39 -31.13
C ALA A 774 -5.35 -6.18 -32.45
N GLY A 775 -4.20 -6.60 -32.98
CA GLY A 775 -4.10 -7.39 -34.20
C GLY A 775 -4.80 -8.74 -34.07
N LEU A 776 -4.52 -9.49 -33.00
CA LEU A 776 -5.17 -10.78 -32.71
C LEU A 776 -6.69 -10.63 -32.58
N THR A 777 -7.14 -9.58 -31.88
CA THR A 777 -8.56 -9.29 -31.69
C THR A 777 -9.28 -9.02 -33.02
N VAL A 778 -8.69 -8.16 -33.86
CA VAL A 778 -9.25 -7.81 -35.18
C VAL A 778 -9.15 -8.99 -36.14
N ALA A 779 -8.05 -9.71 -36.14
CA ALA A 779 -7.82 -10.85 -37.03
C ALA A 779 -8.83 -11.97 -36.76
N GLY A 780 -9.09 -12.30 -35.49
CA GLY A 780 -10.10 -13.29 -35.10
C GLY A 780 -11.49 -12.97 -35.67
N GLN A 781 -11.91 -11.71 -35.54
CA GLN A 781 -13.20 -11.22 -36.07
C GLN A 781 -13.21 -11.18 -37.61
N SER A 782 -12.14 -10.65 -38.20
CA SER A 782 -12.01 -10.49 -39.65
C SER A 782 -12.01 -11.83 -40.36
N MET A 783 -11.36 -12.85 -39.79
CA MET A 783 -11.37 -14.22 -40.32
C MET A 783 -12.77 -14.84 -40.32
N TRP A 784 -13.57 -14.59 -39.27
CA TRP A 784 -14.93 -15.08 -39.20
C TRP A 784 -15.82 -14.45 -40.29
N VAL A 785 -15.78 -13.12 -40.45
CA VAL A 785 -16.55 -12.41 -41.50
C VAL A 785 -16.03 -12.74 -42.90
N ALA A 786 -14.72 -12.81 -43.09
CA ALA A 786 -14.11 -13.17 -44.36
C ALA A 786 -14.28 -14.66 -44.72
N ARG A 787 -14.79 -15.52 -43.84
CA ARG A 787 -15.20 -16.89 -44.20
C ARG A 787 -16.67 -17.00 -44.61
N ALA A 788 -17.47 -15.94 -44.45
CA ALA A 788 -18.87 -15.94 -44.87
C ALA A 788 -19.02 -16.02 -46.41
N LYS A 789 -20.00 -16.81 -46.87
CA LYS A 789 -20.24 -17.06 -48.31
C LYS A 789 -20.71 -15.77 -49.03
N PRO A 790 -20.09 -15.37 -50.16
CA PRO A 790 -20.41 -14.14 -50.91
C PRO A 790 -21.88 -14.05 -51.34
N ILE A 791 -22.50 -15.18 -51.68
CA ILE A 791 -23.90 -15.28 -52.11
C ILE A 791 -24.89 -14.75 -51.07
N ARG A 792 -24.58 -14.82 -49.77
CA ARG A 792 -25.44 -14.23 -48.72
C ARG A 792 -25.23 -12.72 -48.56
N ALA A 793 -24.07 -12.18 -48.94
CA ALA A 793 -23.74 -10.76 -48.81
C ALA A 793 -24.41 -9.89 -49.88
N LEU A 794 -24.66 -10.44 -51.08
CA LEU A 794 -25.28 -9.74 -52.20
C LEU A 794 -26.81 -9.83 -52.24
N ARG A 795 -27.41 -10.76 -51.48
CA ARG A 795 -28.85 -11.04 -51.47
C ARG A 795 -29.63 -10.33 -50.35
N TYR A 796 -28.99 -9.45 -49.58
CA TYR A 796 -29.63 -8.61 -48.56
C TYR A 796 -30.37 -7.44 -49.23
N GLU A 797 -31.60 -7.72 -49.66
CA GLU A 797 -32.73 -6.79 -49.68
C GLU A 797 -33.76 -7.24 -48.63
#